data_AF-A0AA37W8A6-F1
#
_entry.id   AF-A0AA37W8A6-F1
#
_cell.length_a   1.000
_cell.length_b   1.000
_cell.length_c   1.000
_cell.angle_alpha   90.00
_cell.angle_beta   90.00
_cell.angle_gamma   90.00
#
_symmetry.space_group_name_H-M   'P 1'
#
loop_
_entity.id
_entity.type
_entity.pdbx_description
1 polymer ?
#
loop_
_entity_poly.entity_id
_entity_poly.type
_entity_poly.pdbx_seq_one_letter_code
_entity_poly.pdbx_strand_id
1 'polypeptide(L)'
;MLARVFFVSCVCFLLQACGGGSGGGSDNVSSSSTENNNSVTPAEETEVEKALRTGDAREVSQSITLVNAALDTIDDYRTQYSSIKRQLLQLNTDGSAKQDGSSLTNLTWDVTHDAAQLKATFGVNDTLLISNASQNSTAGSEAFGIIGQEAEDSITSRYMVLGSNPMRTWQRGFDINDAMHQWLKNSIEWLTGRENFNETPLKVRIAHMSDGYYFPDQSATRNWLDTYYPGQVEYNVADSCNGNALLSCVQEQPDLLIISQEKLDGLSTSVITNAIVQAQAQGTAVLYLHTDGHMETLGTAILNHFNVEFVGDNYWDKYYLSAQNMGAYLEETPEHISEIETLLQTLSQSSAQLTATFDWSQCVDDDCSAMPNLQADVLDGANEVRSMMSKLDQNKTNIFANSDRYQLEKLLALLGDHYRQSIQYPMTRGETSTSDFIHAMYADMSVYNIRSVNPVPTDLGNFSRTDFSHITPTNKTISMTTKRYFRAAGVYAMPGQTVQVTRLDSSDVTTKVFVNSIRSGSTHWFGENQAYNRPKYLQSTHIEIQPGETLAITSPYGGPIQLEFGENGHTVEFRFERIGLHPFWNGSEDNQSFEQQLSANDFDWAELSTAGFEVHSRTSKMVNSMNNWGGTAADVALATERYVSNLPHVLAGFQGPGIDVIPEIHDFANDNGFTVTNIDIVKHMNADQPTCGWGCSGNPYDAGWDFSPIGHGDIHELGHGLERSRFRFEGWPTHASTNPYSYHSKSHYYQDTGNEPNCQSLPFKELFDALQAAQSQADPTQYMIDQGFTDWSHGAAIYIQMMMASQAQGVLQDGWMLLPRLHIVEREFGSALSDETTWDANKTALGFSTYSLAEANSINKNDWLNIALSKVTGLAMDSYLTMWGFPPSTKAQQQVTALGLPAMNKTFYASEGTEFCKGFDKPAVAIDGTSTWPL
;
A
#
# COMPACT_ATOMS: atom_id res chain seq x y z
N MET A 1 -15.73 44.66 18.63
CA MET A 1 -16.35 45.93 18.19
C MET A 1 -17.06 45.64 16.87
N LEU A 2 -18.40 45.76 16.85
CA LEU A 2 -19.40 45.84 15.75
C LEU A 2 -18.97 45.38 14.32
N ALA A 3 -19.53 44.33 13.70
CA ALA A 3 -20.91 44.03 13.26
C ALA A 3 -21.23 44.38 11.78
N ARG A 4 -21.73 43.37 11.03
CA ARG A 4 -22.65 43.40 9.86
C ARG A 4 -22.08 43.92 8.53
N VAL A 5 -22.53 43.56 7.31
CA VAL A 5 -23.57 42.71 6.68
C VAL A 5 -23.26 42.75 5.17
N PHE A 6 -23.54 41.72 4.37
CA PHE A 6 -24.06 41.94 3.00
C PHE A 6 -25.01 40.82 2.56
N PHE A 7 -26.06 41.25 1.86
CA PHE A 7 -27.35 40.60 1.64
C PHE A 7 -27.43 39.97 0.24
N VAL A 8 -28.12 38.83 0.16
CA VAL A 8 -28.62 38.17 -1.05
C VAL A 8 -29.79 38.98 -1.64
N SER A 9 -29.92 39.04 -2.96
CA SER A 9 -31.16 39.52 -3.61
C SER A 9 -31.62 38.54 -4.68
N CYS A 10 -32.84 38.06 -4.50
CA CYS A 10 -33.58 37.16 -5.37
C CYS A 10 -34.85 37.92 -5.78
N VAL A 11 -35.19 37.98 -7.07
CA VAL A 11 -36.44 38.59 -7.55
C VAL A 11 -37.14 37.61 -8.50
N CYS A 12 -38.27 37.07 -8.05
CA CYS A 12 -39.30 36.48 -8.90
C CYS A 12 -40.32 37.55 -9.28
N PHE A 13 -40.80 37.52 -10.51
CA PHE A 13 -42.09 38.09 -10.90
C PHE A 13 -42.87 37.05 -11.72
N LEU A 14 -44.08 36.73 -11.24
CA LEU A 14 -45.16 36.08 -11.97
C LEU A 14 -46.24 37.14 -12.19
N LEU A 15 -46.84 37.19 -13.38
CA LEU A 15 -48.24 37.59 -13.58
C LEU A 15 -48.75 37.15 -14.97
N GLN A 16 -50.05 36.90 -14.98
CA GLN A 16 -50.85 36.07 -15.87
C GLN A 16 -51.50 36.81 -17.06
N ALA A 17 -51.88 35.98 -18.06
CA ALA A 17 -53.19 35.90 -18.74
C ALA A 17 -53.56 36.74 -20.00
N CYS A 18 -53.93 35.95 -21.02
CA CYS A 18 -55.17 35.96 -21.84
C CYS A 18 -55.41 36.98 -22.99
N GLY A 19 -55.79 36.38 -24.15
CA GLY A 19 -56.53 36.98 -25.28
C GLY A 19 -55.81 36.66 -26.62
N GLY A 20 -56.36 36.01 -27.65
CA GLY A 20 -57.74 35.67 -28.01
C GLY A 20 -58.08 36.24 -29.39
N GLY A 21 -58.00 35.42 -30.44
CA GLY A 21 -58.96 35.43 -31.58
C GLY A 21 -58.70 36.25 -32.86
N SER A 22 -58.53 35.50 -33.97
CA SER A 22 -59.22 35.61 -35.28
C SER A 22 -58.99 36.79 -36.24
N GLY A 23 -58.68 36.46 -37.51
CA GLY A 23 -59.13 37.23 -38.68
C GLY A 23 -58.16 37.20 -39.87
N GLY A 24 -58.50 36.45 -40.93
CA GLY A 24 -57.70 36.36 -42.15
C GLY A 24 -57.87 37.54 -43.12
N GLY A 25 -56.94 37.64 -44.07
CA GLY A 25 -56.99 38.55 -45.22
C GLY A 25 -55.69 38.53 -46.00
N SER A 26 -55.74 38.04 -47.23
CA SER A 26 -54.67 37.99 -48.23
C SER A 26 -54.16 39.38 -48.64
N ASP A 27 -52.85 39.52 -48.88
CA ASP A 27 -52.31 40.02 -50.15
C ASP A 27 -50.77 39.95 -50.22
N ASN A 28 -50.30 39.54 -51.41
CA ASN A 28 -48.90 39.45 -51.84
C ASN A 28 -48.23 40.83 -51.93
N VAL A 29 -47.07 41.03 -51.28
CA VAL A 29 -45.96 41.84 -51.85
C VAL A 29 -44.62 41.31 -51.30
N SER A 30 -43.71 41.00 -52.23
CA SER A 30 -42.31 40.66 -52.00
C SER A 30 -41.48 41.88 -51.58
N SER A 31 -40.71 41.79 -50.50
CA SER A 31 -39.40 42.47 -50.40
C SER A 31 -38.55 41.91 -49.25
N SER A 32 -37.33 41.55 -49.62
CA SER A 32 -36.20 41.07 -48.83
C SER A 32 -35.90 41.84 -47.53
N SER A 33 -35.74 41.10 -46.44
CA SER A 33 -34.68 41.32 -45.42
C SER A 33 -34.66 40.12 -44.46
N THR A 34 -33.73 39.20 -44.68
CA THR A 34 -33.41 38.12 -43.74
C THR A 34 -32.58 38.71 -42.60
N GLU A 35 -33.24 39.07 -41.50
CA GLU A 35 -32.59 39.18 -40.20
C GLU A 35 -32.37 37.75 -39.67
N ASN A 36 -31.10 37.31 -39.68
CA ASN A 36 -30.66 36.08 -39.05
C ASN A 36 -30.71 36.27 -37.52
N ASN A 37 -31.84 35.91 -36.93
CA ASN A 37 -31.98 35.77 -35.49
C ASN A 37 -31.52 34.36 -35.09
N ASN A 38 -30.19 34.15 -35.04
CA ASN A 38 -29.60 32.93 -34.46
C ASN A 38 -29.68 33.03 -32.94
N SER A 39 -30.83 32.66 -32.37
CA SER A 39 -30.89 32.21 -30.98
C SER A 39 -30.15 30.88 -30.90
N VAL A 40 -28.87 30.91 -30.54
CA VAL A 40 -28.08 29.72 -30.22
C VAL A 40 -28.64 29.15 -28.92
N THR A 41 -29.46 28.11 -29.03
CA THR A 41 -29.73 27.20 -27.91
C THR A 41 -28.39 26.56 -27.50
N PRO A 42 -28.02 26.55 -26.20
CA PRO A 42 -26.85 25.81 -25.74
C PRO A 42 -26.96 24.35 -26.17
N ALA A 43 -25.85 23.75 -26.64
CA ALA A 43 -25.81 22.32 -26.95
C ALA A 43 -26.18 21.51 -25.68
N GLU A 44 -26.95 20.44 -25.84
CA GLU A 44 -27.24 19.53 -24.72
C GLU A 44 -25.95 18.82 -24.27
N GLU A 45 -25.70 18.82 -22.96
CA GLU A 45 -24.58 18.12 -22.31
C GLU A 45 -24.66 16.61 -22.62
N THR A 46 -23.56 16.01 -23.07
CA THR A 46 -23.46 14.57 -23.35
C THR A 46 -23.49 13.73 -22.06
N GLU A 47 -23.81 12.44 -22.19
CA GLU A 47 -23.79 11.49 -21.06
C GLU A 47 -22.42 11.47 -20.35
N VAL A 48 -21.32 11.52 -21.11
CA VAL A 48 -19.96 11.51 -20.57
C VAL A 48 -19.64 12.82 -19.83
N GLU A 49 -19.98 13.98 -20.41
CA GLU A 49 -19.77 15.28 -19.74
C GLU A 49 -20.53 15.34 -18.41
N LYS A 50 -21.78 14.85 -18.40
CA LYS A 50 -22.59 14.77 -17.19
C LYS A 50 -21.96 13.83 -16.14
N ALA A 51 -21.47 12.67 -16.55
CA ALA A 51 -20.80 11.71 -15.66
C ALA A 51 -19.48 12.28 -15.09
N LEU A 52 -18.66 12.93 -15.92
CA LEU A 52 -17.43 13.61 -15.51
C LEU A 52 -17.68 14.72 -14.49
N ARG A 53 -18.77 15.48 -14.67
CA ARG A 53 -19.14 16.58 -13.77
C ARG A 53 -19.74 16.09 -12.45
N THR A 54 -20.53 15.02 -12.48
CA THR A 54 -21.25 14.53 -11.29
C THR A 54 -20.48 13.46 -10.52
N GLY A 55 -19.54 12.78 -11.17
CA GLY A 55 -18.92 11.57 -10.65
C GLY A 55 -19.91 10.40 -10.57
N ASP A 56 -20.95 10.37 -11.41
CA ASP A 56 -21.95 9.30 -11.40
C ASP A 56 -21.94 8.53 -12.73
N ALA A 57 -21.42 7.30 -12.70
CA ALA A 57 -21.32 6.45 -13.88
C ALA A 57 -22.67 5.96 -14.41
N ARG A 58 -23.76 6.09 -13.62
CA ARG A 58 -25.12 5.74 -14.05
C ARG A 58 -25.70 6.72 -15.06
N GLU A 59 -25.04 7.87 -15.24
CA GLU A 59 -25.38 8.84 -16.28
C GLU A 59 -24.96 8.37 -17.68
N VAL A 60 -24.11 7.35 -17.77
CA VAL A 60 -23.70 6.75 -19.05
C VAL A 60 -24.41 5.43 -19.28
N SER A 61 -25.05 5.30 -20.44
CA SER A 61 -25.85 4.13 -20.81
C SER A 61 -25.01 2.93 -21.27
N GLN A 62 -23.87 3.16 -21.92
CA GLN A 62 -23.00 2.11 -22.46
C GLN A 62 -21.54 2.33 -22.07
N SER A 63 -20.90 1.29 -21.52
CA SER A 63 -19.48 1.34 -21.11
C SER A 63 -18.52 1.75 -22.24
N ILE A 64 -18.81 1.33 -23.48
CA ILE A 64 -17.96 1.64 -24.64
C ILE A 64 -17.81 3.15 -24.87
N THR A 65 -18.79 3.95 -24.46
CA THR A 65 -18.72 5.41 -24.55
C THR A 65 -17.65 5.97 -23.62
N LEU A 66 -17.47 5.39 -22.43
CA LEU A 66 -16.39 5.75 -21.48
C LEU A 66 -15.03 5.26 -21.98
N VAL A 67 -14.97 4.05 -22.54
CA VAL A 67 -13.73 3.48 -23.11
C VAL A 67 -13.23 4.36 -24.26
N ASN A 68 -14.10 4.70 -25.21
CA ASN A 68 -13.73 5.55 -26.34
C ASN A 68 -13.31 6.94 -25.87
N ALA A 69 -14.05 7.55 -24.93
CA ALA A 69 -13.66 8.85 -24.37
C ALA A 69 -12.28 8.80 -23.69
N ALA A 70 -11.93 7.69 -23.04
CA ALA A 70 -10.62 7.51 -22.40
C ALA A 70 -9.50 7.36 -23.44
N LEU A 71 -9.74 6.58 -24.51
CA LEU A 71 -8.80 6.46 -25.64
C LEU A 71 -8.60 7.80 -26.36
N ASP A 72 -9.69 8.51 -26.66
CA ASP A 72 -9.64 9.85 -27.27
C ASP A 72 -8.86 10.83 -26.36
N THR A 73 -9.06 10.76 -25.04
CA THR A 73 -8.30 11.58 -24.07
C THR A 73 -6.81 11.25 -24.09
N ILE A 74 -6.42 9.97 -24.21
CA ILE A 74 -5.01 9.58 -24.33
C ILE A 74 -4.40 10.13 -25.63
N ASP A 75 -5.12 10.01 -26.75
CA ASP A 75 -4.69 10.54 -28.05
C ASP A 75 -4.53 12.07 -28.04
N ASP A 76 -5.49 12.77 -27.43
CA ASP A 76 -5.44 14.22 -27.25
C ASP A 76 -4.22 14.61 -26.41
N TYR A 77 -4.01 13.97 -25.26
CA TYR A 77 -2.88 14.23 -24.38
C TYR A 77 -1.52 13.93 -25.03
N ARG A 78 -1.44 12.88 -25.86
CA ARG A 78 -0.23 12.52 -26.62
C ARG A 78 0.14 13.59 -27.64
N THR A 79 -0.85 14.25 -28.24
CA THR A 79 -0.63 15.17 -29.37
C THR A 79 -0.70 16.64 -29.00
N GLN A 80 -1.18 16.99 -27.81
CA GLN A 80 -1.46 18.38 -27.39
C GLN A 80 -0.25 19.31 -27.50
N TYR A 81 0.98 18.82 -27.25
CA TYR A 81 2.22 19.61 -27.28
C TYR A 81 3.03 19.42 -28.56
N SER A 82 2.62 18.55 -29.50
CA SER A 82 3.41 18.24 -30.70
C SER A 82 3.65 19.46 -31.58
N SER A 83 2.65 20.34 -31.72
CA SER A 83 2.80 21.58 -32.49
C SER A 83 3.84 22.53 -31.87
N ILE A 84 3.85 22.63 -30.55
CA ILE A 84 4.79 23.44 -29.77
C ILE A 84 6.19 22.85 -29.89
N LYS A 85 6.35 21.54 -29.67
CA LYS A 85 7.64 20.86 -29.83
C LYS A 85 8.21 21.02 -31.25
N ARG A 86 7.37 20.88 -32.28
CA ARG A 86 7.77 21.13 -33.69
C ARG A 86 8.24 22.57 -33.91
N GLN A 87 7.55 23.56 -33.33
CA GLN A 87 7.96 24.97 -33.38
C GLN A 87 9.33 25.16 -32.71
N LEU A 88 9.50 24.68 -31.48
CA LEU A 88 10.73 24.83 -30.70
C LEU A 88 11.94 24.17 -31.39
N LEU A 89 11.73 23.03 -32.05
CA LEU A 89 12.76 22.29 -32.77
C LEU A 89 12.92 22.70 -34.26
N GLN A 90 12.12 23.67 -34.73
CA GLN A 90 12.08 24.11 -36.14
C GLN A 90 11.86 22.97 -37.14
N LEU A 91 10.97 22.03 -36.82
CA LEU A 91 10.63 20.89 -37.67
C LEU A 91 9.58 21.26 -38.73
N ASN A 92 9.40 20.41 -39.72
CA ASN A 92 8.25 20.46 -40.63
C ASN A 92 6.95 20.12 -39.87
N THR A 93 5.80 20.39 -40.49
CA THR A 93 4.49 20.07 -39.91
C THR A 93 4.29 18.58 -39.63
N ASP A 94 4.96 17.71 -40.39
CA ASP A 94 4.97 16.25 -40.21
C ASP A 94 6.01 15.76 -39.19
N GLY A 95 6.73 16.67 -38.51
CA GLY A 95 7.78 16.35 -37.55
C GLY A 95 9.14 16.00 -38.16
N SER A 96 9.27 15.96 -39.49
CA SER A 96 10.56 15.70 -40.14
C SER A 96 11.49 16.93 -40.09
N ALA A 97 12.80 16.68 -40.19
CA ALA A 97 13.79 17.74 -40.31
C ALA A 97 13.67 18.47 -41.66
N LYS A 98 13.85 19.78 -41.65
CA LYS A 98 13.89 20.63 -42.85
C LYS A 98 15.13 20.32 -43.68
N GLN A 99 14.95 20.31 -45.00
CA GLN A 99 16.03 20.01 -45.96
C GLN A 99 17.15 21.06 -45.97
N ASP A 100 16.87 22.28 -45.53
CA ASP A 100 17.85 23.37 -45.45
C ASP A 100 18.78 23.26 -44.23
N GLY A 101 18.57 22.27 -43.35
CA GLY A 101 19.37 22.04 -42.15
C GLY A 101 19.04 22.99 -40.99
N SER A 102 17.96 23.76 -41.07
CA SER A 102 17.56 24.70 -40.00
C SER A 102 16.91 24.01 -38.79
N SER A 103 16.49 22.75 -38.91
CA SER A 103 15.91 21.98 -37.80
C SER A 103 16.94 21.67 -36.71
N LEU A 104 16.52 21.78 -35.46
CA LEU A 104 17.34 21.56 -34.28
C LEU A 104 17.32 20.08 -33.87
N THR A 105 18.00 19.24 -34.63
CA THR A 105 18.05 17.78 -34.41
C THR A 105 19.34 17.29 -33.76
N ASN A 106 20.14 18.20 -33.20
CA ASN A 106 21.49 17.94 -32.71
C ASN A 106 21.77 18.78 -31.45
N LEU A 107 20.93 18.65 -30.42
CA LEU A 107 21.06 19.44 -29.19
C LEU A 107 22.18 18.89 -28.30
N THR A 108 23.08 19.76 -27.86
CA THR A 108 24.10 19.43 -26.86
C THR A 108 23.95 20.34 -25.67
N TRP A 109 23.82 19.74 -24.48
CA TRP A 109 23.78 20.44 -23.20
C TRP A 109 24.34 19.54 -22.09
N ASP A 110 25.51 19.92 -21.57
CA ASP A 110 26.02 19.44 -20.30
C ASP A 110 25.23 20.12 -19.16
N VAL A 111 24.17 19.45 -18.73
CA VAL A 111 23.32 19.86 -17.59
C VAL A 111 24.11 19.88 -16.28
N THR A 112 25.29 19.26 -16.25
CA THR A 112 26.17 19.00 -15.11
C THR A 112 25.59 17.98 -14.11
N HIS A 113 26.46 17.53 -13.21
CA HIS A 113 26.07 16.66 -12.09
C HIS A 113 25.19 17.37 -11.03
N ASP A 114 25.23 18.70 -10.97
CA ASP A 114 24.40 19.52 -10.07
C ASP A 114 23.11 19.94 -10.81
N ALA A 115 22.26 18.97 -11.11
CA ALA A 115 21.01 19.18 -11.86
C ALA A 115 19.88 18.29 -11.32
N ALA A 116 18.65 18.79 -11.39
CA ALA A 116 17.44 18.01 -11.13
C ALA A 116 17.05 17.17 -12.35
N GLN A 117 16.81 15.89 -12.08
CA GLN A 117 16.05 15.01 -12.95
C GLN A 117 14.56 15.30 -12.71
N LEU A 118 13.80 15.50 -13.79
CA LEU A 118 12.41 15.90 -13.75
C LEU A 118 11.52 14.87 -14.43
N LYS A 119 10.22 14.88 -14.10
CA LYS A 119 9.23 14.06 -14.79
C LYS A 119 7.94 14.86 -15.05
N ALA A 120 7.47 14.77 -16.28
CA ALA A 120 6.23 15.39 -16.73
C ALA A 120 5.00 14.62 -16.21
N THR A 121 3.88 15.34 -16.07
CA THR A 121 2.57 14.77 -15.76
C THR A 121 1.76 14.67 -17.05
N PHE A 122 1.49 13.44 -17.49
CA PHE A 122 0.76 13.16 -18.73
C PHE A 122 -0.61 13.86 -18.73
N GLY A 123 -0.94 14.53 -19.83
CA GLY A 123 -2.15 15.35 -19.97
C GLY A 123 -2.10 16.74 -19.34
N VAL A 124 -1.08 17.05 -18.53
CA VAL A 124 -0.91 18.40 -17.95
C VAL A 124 0.23 19.15 -18.63
N ASN A 125 1.39 18.49 -18.72
CA ASN A 125 2.61 19.05 -19.30
C ASN A 125 3.40 17.95 -20.03
N ASP A 126 4.47 18.32 -20.71
CA ASP A 126 5.19 17.39 -21.57
C ASP A 126 6.70 17.63 -21.54
N THR A 127 7.44 16.53 -21.67
CA THR A 127 8.89 16.51 -21.68
C THR A 127 9.41 17.04 -23.00
N LEU A 128 10.37 17.97 -22.93
CA LEU A 128 10.97 18.63 -24.08
C LEU A 128 12.46 18.33 -24.26
N LEU A 129 13.19 18.03 -23.19
CA LEU A 129 14.61 17.69 -23.24
C LEU A 129 14.87 16.41 -22.45
N ILE A 130 15.39 15.39 -23.13
CA ILE A 130 15.71 14.06 -22.58
C ILE A 130 17.17 13.76 -22.91
N SER A 131 17.93 13.31 -21.92
CA SER A 131 19.32 12.88 -22.13
C SER A 131 19.42 11.61 -22.97
N ASN A 132 20.56 11.45 -23.64
CA ASN A 132 20.92 10.22 -24.36
C ASN A 132 22.33 9.73 -24.02
N ALA A 133 23.03 10.44 -23.13
CA ALA A 133 24.38 10.15 -22.74
C ALA A 133 24.55 10.33 -21.24
N SER A 134 25.56 9.68 -20.69
CA SER A 134 25.93 9.73 -19.29
C SER A 134 27.45 9.57 -19.16
N GLN A 135 28.05 10.23 -18.17
CA GLN A 135 29.48 10.10 -17.90
C GLN A 135 29.82 8.84 -17.09
N ASN A 136 28.85 8.29 -16.35
CA ASN A 136 29.05 7.24 -15.36
C ASN A 136 28.11 6.02 -15.52
N SER A 137 27.13 6.08 -16.42
CA SER A 137 26.15 5.05 -16.69
C SER A 137 26.10 4.71 -18.18
N THR A 138 25.76 3.46 -18.47
CA THR A 138 25.54 2.96 -19.84
C THR A 138 24.06 2.67 -20.11
N ALA A 139 23.16 2.95 -19.15
CA ALA A 139 21.74 2.64 -19.22
C ALA A 139 20.89 3.86 -18.83
N GLY A 140 19.70 3.96 -19.43
CA GLY A 140 18.68 4.95 -19.06
C GLY A 140 18.80 6.30 -19.75
N SER A 141 17.80 7.13 -19.49
CA SER A 141 17.65 8.51 -19.93
C SER A 141 16.84 9.27 -18.90
N GLU A 142 17.10 10.55 -18.75
CA GLU A 142 16.43 11.42 -17.77
C GLU A 142 15.97 12.70 -18.44
N ALA A 143 14.82 13.21 -17.99
CA ALA A 143 14.28 14.45 -18.50
C ALA A 143 14.82 15.65 -17.71
N PHE A 144 15.20 16.70 -18.44
CA PHE A 144 15.78 17.93 -17.89
C PHE A 144 15.02 19.19 -18.32
N GLY A 145 13.99 19.06 -19.14
CA GLY A 145 13.19 20.17 -19.60
C GLY A 145 11.74 19.76 -19.81
N ILE A 146 10.82 20.48 -19.18
CA ILE A 146 9.37 20.28 -19.28
C ILE A 146 8.71 21.58 -19.70
N ILE A 147 7.66 21.47 -20.52
CA ILE A 147 6.83 22.59 -20.93
C ILE A 147 5.38 22.37 -20.58
N GLY A 148 4.67 23.46 -20.30
CA GLY A 148 3.22 23.44 -20.19
C GLY A 148 2.60 24.79 -20.51
N GLN A 149 1.28 24.79 -20.62
CA GLN A 149 0.48 25.99 -20.76
C GLN A 149 -0.78 25.89 -19.91
N GLU A 150 -1.20 27.01 -19.35
CA GLU A 150 -2.44 27.16 -18.61
C GLU A 150 -3.28 28.23 -19.30
N ALA A 151 -4.57 27.94 -19.53
CA ALA A 151 -5.49 28.87 -20.16
C ALA A 151 -6.69 29.12 -19.24
N GLU A 152 -6.94 30.37 -18.89
CA GLU A 152 -8.07 30.81 -18.06
C GLU A 152 -8.65 32.09 -18.67
N ASP A 153 -9.97 32.18 -18.86
CA ASP A 153 -10.67 33.38 -19.35
C ASP A 153 -10.04 34.04 -20.61
N SER A 154 -9.61 33.24 -21.57
CA SER A 154 -8.90 33.66 -22.81
C SER A 154 -7.47 34.20 -22.61
N ILE A 155 -6.93 34.13 -21.39
CA ILE A 155 -5.54 34.41 -21.08
C ILE A 155 -4.78 33.08 -21.08
N THR A 156 -3.73 32.97 -21.88
CA THR A 156 -2.84 31.80 -21.88
C THR A 156 -1.51 32.19 -21.26
N SER A 157 -1.13 31.51 -20.19
CA SER A 157 0.22 31.58 -19.64
C SER A 157 0.99 30.33 -20.01
N ARG A 158 2.23 30.50 -20.46
CA ARG A 158 3.14 29.39 -20.82
C ARG A 158 4.22 29.26 -19.76
N TYR A 159 4.68 28.04 -19.53
CA TYR A 159 5.80 27.82 -18.63
C TYR A 159 6.79 26.78 -19.17
N MET A 160 8.02 26.92 -18.70
CA MET A 160 9.11 25.97 -18.95
C MET A 160 9.87 25.75 -17.65
N VAL A 161 10.14 24.48 -17.34
CA VAL A 161 10.89 24.05 -16.16
C VAL A 161 12.14 23.34 -16.65
N LEU A 162 13.32 23.88 -16.32
CA LEU A 162 14.60 23.27 -16.65
C LEU A 162 15.28 22.78 -15.37
N GLY A 163 15.81 21.55 -15.41
CA GLY A 163 16.50 20.91 -14.29
C GLY A 163 17.87 21.51 -13.97
N SER A 164 18.33 22.48 -14.74
CA SER A 164 19.60 23.21 -14.55
C SER A 164 19.52 24.53 -15.32
N ASN A 165 20.53 25.39 -15.18
CA ASN A 165 20.62 26.67 -15.91
C ASN A 165 21.56 26.54 -17.14
N PRO A 166 21.04 26.50 -18.38
CA PRO A 166 21.87 26.42 -19.59
C PRO A 166 22.81 27.63 -19.78
N MET A 167 22.41 28.80 -19.29
CA MET A 167 23.23 30.01 -19.36
C MET A 167 24.44 29.90 -18.44
N ARG A 168 24.32 29.21 -17.29
CA ARG A 168 25.45 28.85 -16.43
C ARG A 168 26.41 27.92 -17.16
N THR A 169 25.90 26.86 -17.81
CA THR A 169 26.73 25.94 -18.61
C THR A 169 27.58 26.71 -19.62
N TRP A 170 26.94 27.64 -20.36
CA TRP A 170 27.62 28.51 -21.32
C TRP A 170 28.68 29.43 -20.69
N GLN A 171 28.33 30.18 -19.64
CA GLN A 171 29.26 31.12 -19.01
C GLN A 171 30.48 30.41 -18.40
N ARG A 172 30.28 29.21 -17.86
CA ARG A 172 31.36 28.42 -17.25
C ARG A 172 32.19 27.64 -18.26
N GLY A 173 31.81 27.64 -19.54
CA GLY A 173 32.54 26.97 -20.62
C GLY A 173 32.38 25.44 -20.63
N PHE A 174 31.26 24.93 -20.09
CA PHE A 174 30.85 23.55 -20.28
C PHE A 174 30.21 23.35 -21.67
N ASP A 175 30.02 22.11 -22.09
CA ASP A 175 29.54 21.79 -23.43
C ASP A 175 28.07 22.22 -23.63
N ILE A 176 27.87 23.20 -24.51
CA ILE A 176 26.58 23.64 -25.02
C ILE A 176 26.79 24.17 -26.45
N ASN A 177 25.92 23.79 -27.39
CA ASN A 177 26.13 24.12 -28.80
C ASN A 177 25.17 25.20 -29.33
N ASP A 178 25.45 25.71 -30.54
CA ASP A 178 24.63 26.75 -31.18
C ASP A 178 23.18 26.32 -31.38
N ALA A 179 22.92 25.03 -31.62
CA ALA A 179 21.57 24.50 -31.73
C ALA A 179 20.79 24.64 -30.42
N MET A 180 21.43 24.37 -29.28
CA MET A 180 20.84 24.57 -27.95
C MET A 180 20.60 26.06 -27.65
N HIS A 181 21.51 26.95 -28.06
CA HIS A 181 21.26 28.40 -27.95
C HIS A 181 20.11 28.88 -28.82
N GLN A 182 19.99 28.38 -30.05
CA GLN A 182 18.85 28.70 -30.90
C GLN A 182 17.55 28.11 -30.35
N TRP A 183 17.59 26.92 -29.74
CA TRP A 183 16.45 26.37 -29.03
C TRP A 183 16.03 27.26 -27.85
N LEU A 184 16.96 27.76 -27.03
CA LEU A 184 16.64 28.70 -25.94
C LEU A 184 15.97 29.99 -26.43
N LYS A 185 16.40 30.51 -27.58
CA LYS A 185 15.75 31.65 -28.21
C LYS A 185 14.32 31.32 -28.65
N ASN A 186 14.13 30.18 -29.31
CA ASN A 186 12.81 29.70 -29.70
C ASN A 186 11.91 29.52 -28.45
N SER A 187 12.47 29.07 -27.33
CA SER A 187 11.77 28.92 -26.06
C SER A 187 11.30 30.26 -25.49
N ILE A 188 12.11 31.32 -25.54
CA ILE A 188 11.70 32.68 -25.11
C ILE A 188 10.60 33.23 -26.02
N GLU A 189 10.75 33.06 -27.34
CA GLU A 189 9.74 33.50 -28.31
C GLU A 189 8.40 32.78 -28.11
N TRP A 190 8.44 31.45 -27.88
CA TRP A 190 7.27 30.67 -27.54
C TRP A 190 6.68 31.07 -26.19
N LEU A 191 7.47 31.13 -25.12
CA LEU A 191 6.97 31.50 -23.79
C LEU A 191 6.22 32.83 -23.83
N THR A 192 6.80 33.84 -24.48
CA THR A 192 6.24 35.20 -24.52
C THR A 192 5.18 35.40 -25.61
N GLY A 193 5.04 34.44 -26.54
CA GLY A 193 4.16 34.58 -27.71
C GLY A 193 4.59 35.67 -28.69
N ARG A 194 5.87 36.04 -28.69
CA ARG A 194 6.43 37.16 -29.47
C ARG A 194 7.69 36.72 -30.22
N GLU A 195 7.73 37.01 -31.52
CA GLU A 195 8.86 36.65 -32.40
C GLU A 195 9.82 37.82 -32.69
N ASN A 196 9.50 39.03 -32.21
CA ASN A 196 10.30 40.23 -32.45
C ASN A 196 10.30 41.18 -31.24
N PHE A 197 11.50 41.54 -30.80
CA PHE A 197 11.76 42.41 -29.64
C PHE A 197 12.46 43.74 -30.02
N ASN A 198 12.61 44.04 -31.31
CA ASN A 198 13.26 45.26 -31.77
C ASN A 198 12.40 46.52 -31.59
N GLU A 199 11.08 46.40 -31.71
CA GLU A 199 10.17 47.55 -31.61
C GLU A 199 9.75 47.83 -30.16
N THR A 200 9.49 46.78 -29.39
CA THR A 200 9.20 46.83 -27.96
C THR A 200 10.13 45.85 -27.27
N PRO A 201 10.99 46.29 -26.33
CA PRO A 201 11.88 45.39 -25.62
C PRO A 201 11.12 44.27 -24.90
N LEU A 202 11.75 43.11 -24.80
CA LEU A 202 11.33 42.01 -23.95
C LEU A 202 11.46 42.41 -22.48
N LYS A 203 10.36 42.50 -21.75
CA LYS A 203 10.35 42.81 -20.31
C LYS A 203 10.47 41.53 -19.51
N VAL A 204 11.61 41.37 -18.84
CA VAL A 204 11.90 40.21 -17.98
C VAL A 204 11.91 40.63 -16.52
N ARG A 205 11.37 39.80 -15.63
CA ARG A 205 11.64 39.87 -14.20
C ARG A 205 12.42 38.63 -13.79
N ILE A 206 13.54 38.83 -13.12
CA ILE A 206 14.43 37.79 -12.62
C ILE A 206 14.40 37.82 -11.10
N ALA A 207 14.09 36.69 -10.49
CA ALA A 207 13.98 36.57 -9.04
C ALA A 207 14.47 35.21 -8.51
N HIS A 208 14.86 35.17 -7.24
CA HIS A 208 15.18 33.96 -6.48
C HIS A 208 16.24 33.07 -7.14
N MET A 209 17.30 33.68 -7.69
CA MET A 209 18.33 32.99 -8.46
C MET A 209 19.72 33.33 -7.93
N SER A 210 20.51 32.29 -7.69
CA SER A 210 21.85 32.38 -7.09
C SER A 210 22.83 33.15 -7.96
N ASP A 211 23.76 33.86 -7.30
CA ASP A 211 24.92 34.50 -7.94
C ASP A 211 26.23 34.12 -7.22
N GLY A 212 26.33 32.87 -6.79
CA GLY A 212 27.50 32.32 -6.10
C GLY A 212 28.62 31.87 -7.05
N TYR A 213 29.76 31.47 -6.48
CA TYR A 213 30.90 30.97 -7.25
C TYR A 213 30.57 29.73 -8.11
N TYR A 214 29.84 28.77 -7.53
CA TYR A 214 29.47 27.53 -8.22
C TYR A 214 28.26 27.70 -9.14
N PHE A 215 27.30 28.54 -8.71
CA PHE A 215 26.03 28.80 -9.37
C PHE A 215 25.86 30.31 -9.63
N PRO A 216 26.61 30.88 -10.61
CA PRO A 216 26.51 32.28 -11.00
C PRO A 216 25.28 32.54 -11.89
N ASP A 217 24.15 31.91 -11.57
CA ASP A 217 22.98 31.79 -12.44
C ASP A 217 22.37 33.16 -12.76
N GLN A 218 22.38 34.08 -11.80
CA GLN A 218 21.92 35.45 -11.97
C GLN A 218 22.74 36.20 -13.02
N SER A 219 24.06 36.25 -12.84
CA SER A 219 24.97 36.86 -13.80
C SER A 219 24.94 36.16 -15.15
N ALA A 220 24.90 34.83 -15.17
CA ALA A 220 24.89 34.02 -16.39
C ALA A 220 23.67 34.29 -17.26
N THR A 221 22.49 34.30 -16.65
CA THR A 221 21.24 34.59 -17.33
C THR A 221 21.24 35.98 -17.95
N ARG A 222 21.71 37.00 -17.20
CA ARG A 222 21.80 38.38 -17.70
C ARG A 222 22.79 38.53 -18.84
N ASN A 223 23.99 37.98 -18.69
CA ASN A 223 25.01 38.00 -19.73
C ASN A 223 24.54 37.32 -21.01
N TRP A 224 23.81 36.21 -20.89
CA TRP A 224 23.25 35.52 -22.04
C TRP A 224 22.17 36.37 -22.72
N LEU A 225 21.25 36.96 -21.95
CA LEU A 225 20.22 37.87 -22.48
C LEU A 225 20.85 39.06 -23.22
N ASP A 226 21.86 39.71 -22.66
CA ASP A 226 22.55 40.84 -23.29
C ASP A 226 23.29 40.44 -24.58
N THR A 227 23.82 39.21 -24.62
CA THR A 227 24.57 38.68 -25.77
C THR A 227 23.64 38.32 -26.92
N TYR A 228 22.51 37.68 -26.64
CA TYR A 228 21.61 37.14 -27.66
C TYR A 228 20.44 38.08 -28.00
N TYR A 229 20.13 39.07 -27.15
CA TYR A 229 19.12 40.10 -27.35
C TYR A 229 19.67 41.53 -27.12
N PRO A 230 20.76 41.94 -27.80
CA PRO A 230 21.44 43.20 -27.54
C PRO A 230 20.51 44.40 -27.80
N GLY A 231 20.21 45.16 -26.74
CA GLY A 231 19.30 46.31 -26.78
C GLY A 231 17.82 45.95 -27.00
N GLN A 232 17.47 44.66 -26.93
CA GLN A 232 16.11 44.16 -27.14
C GLN A 232 15.46 43.63 -25.85
N VAL A 233 16.15 43.68 -24.71
CA VAL A 233 15.67 43.16 -23.42
C VAL A 233 15.78 44.23 -22.33
N GLU A 234 14.79 44.27 -21.45
CA GLU A 234 14.76 45.07 -20.23
C GLU A 234 14.50 44.15 -19.05
N TYR A 235 15.38 44.17 -18.05
CA TYR A 235 15.21 43.38 -16.82
C TYR A 235 15.46 44.21 -15.56
N ASN A 236 14.89 43.76 -14.43
CA ASN A 236 15.08 44.41 -13.14
C ASN A 236 16.54 44.34 -12.67
N VAL A 237 16.89 45.27 -11.76
CA VAL A 237 18.16 45.24 -11.02
C VAL A 237 18.28 43.91 -10.26
N ALA A 238 19.51 43.40 -10.12
CA ALA A 238 19.85 42.24 -9.30
C ALA A 238 19.09 42.27 -7.95
N ASP A 239 18.48 41.14 -7.61
CA ASP A 239 17.72 40.88 -6.37
C ASP A 239 16.51 41.78 -6.06
N SER A 240 16.22 42.79 -6.90
CA SER A 240 15.16 43.77 -6.61
C SER A 240 13.75 43.19 -6.63
N CYS A 241 13.57 42.01 -7.21
CA CYS A 241 12.30 41.28 -7.27
C CYS A 241 12.28 40.06 -6.33
N ASN A 242 13.26 39.88 -5.45
CA ASN A 242 13.25 38.77 -4.50
C ASN A 242 12.29 39.04 -3.33
N GLY A 243 11.75 37.98 -2.75
CA GLY A 243 10.93 38.03 -1.55
C GLY A 243 9.61 38.76 -1.77
N ASN A 244 9.23 39.60 -0.80
CA ASN A 244 7.97 40.34 -0.82
C ASN A 244 7.86 41.32 -2.01
N ALA A 245 8.97 41.69 -2.64
CA ALA A 245 8.97 42.60 -3.79
C ALA A 245 8.47 41.93 -5.08
N LEU A 246 8.49 40.58 -5.15
CA LEU A 246 8.15 39.84 -6.36
C LEU A 246 6.75 40.18 -6.87
N LEU A 247 5.76 40.27 -5.97
CA LEU A 247 4.39 40.57 -6.35
C LEU A 247 4.27 41.92 -7.07
N SER A 248 4.96 42.96 -6.58
CA SER A 248 4.97 44.27 -7.24
C SER A 248 5.66 44.21 -8.60
N CYS A 249 6.76 43.45 -8.73
CA CYS A 249 7.43 43.25 -10.01
C CYS A 249 6.55 42.56 -11.05
N VAL A 250 5.73 41.59 -10.62
CA VAL A 250 4.79 40.88 -11.48
C VAL A 250 3.59 41.76 -11.87
N GLN A 251 3.11 42.63 -10.98
CA GLN A 251 2.02 43.58 -11.27
C GLN A 251 2.35 44.59 -12.39
N GLU A 252 3.62 44.75 -12.74
CA GLU A 252 4.06 45.55 -13.89
C GLU A 252 3.82 44.84 -15.24
N GLN A 253 3.27 43.61 -15.23
CA GLN A 253 2.97 42.78 -16.40
C GLN A 253 4.20 42.58 -17.31
N PRO A 254 5.28 41.94 -16.79
CA PRO A 254 6.40 41.57 -17.64
C PRO A 254 5.98 40.50 -18.67
N ASP A 255 6.70 40.42 -19.78
CA ASP A 255 6.50 39.36 -20.77
C ASP A 255 6.94 37.99 -20.20
N LEU A 256 8.00 37.97 -19.37
CA LEU A 256 8.61 36.76 -18.82
C LEU A 256 9.06 36.94 -17.37
N LEU A 257 8.72 35.99 -16.50
CA LEU A 257 9.31 35.78 -15.18
C LEU A 257 10.32 34.63 -15.25
N ILE A 258 11.59 34.91 -14.99
CA ILE A 258 12.64 33.90 -14.78
C ILE A 258 12.84 33.73 -13.29
N ILE A 259 12.68 32.51 -12.79
CA ILE A 259 12.71 32.23 -11.35
C ILE A 259 13.45 30.95 -11.03
N SER A 260 14.05 30.87 -9.84
CA SER A 260 14.68 29.66 -9.33
C SER A 260 14.24 29.41 -7.88
N GLN A 261 14.85 28.42 -7.21
CA GLN A 261 14.42 27.95 -5.89
C GLN A 261 15.15 28.61 -4.71
N GLU A 262 16.00 29.62 -4.96
CA GLU A 262 16.76 30.25 -3.89
C GLU A 262 15.84 31.06 -2.98
N LYS A 263 15.68 30.60 -1.74
CA LYS A 263 14.76 31.20 -0.78
C LYS A 263 15.50 32.09 0.21
N LEU A 264 14.99 33.31 0.43
CA LEU A 264 15.49 34.18 1.49
C LEU A 264 15.04 33.67 2.87
N ASP A 265 15.94 33.74 3.85
CA ASP A 265 15.69 33.33 5.23
C ASP A 265 14.43 34.01 5.82
N GLY A 266 13.60 33.21 6.49
CA GLY A 266 12.39 33.68 7.17
C GLY A 266 11.21 34.03 6.26
N LEU A 267 11.34 33.88 4.93
CA LEU A 267 10.23 34.10 4.01
C LEU A 267 9.28 32.90 3.96
N SER A 268 7.97 33.13 3.82
CA SER A 268 7.01 32.05 3.52
C SER A 268 7.04 31.71 2.02
N THR A 269 7.05 30.43 1.68
CA THR A 269 7.00 29.95 0.28
C THR A 269 5.74 30.45 -0.44
N SER A 270 4.62 30.56 0.29
CA SER A 270 3.35 31.04 -0.23
C SER A 270 3.40 32.44 -0.85
N VAL A 271 4.29 33.32 -0.36
CA VAL A 271 4.45 34.67 -0.92
C VAL A 271 4.90 34.59 -2.38
N ILE A 272 5.81 33.67 -2.67
CA ILE A 272 6.41 33.52 -4.00
C ILE A 272 5.47 32.77 -4.92
N THR A 273 4.87 31.67 -4.46
CA THR A 273 3.91 30.92 -5.28
C THR A 273 2.68 31.77 -5.62
N ASN A 274 2.19 32.62 -4.70
CA ASN A 274 1.10 33.55 -5.00
C ASN A 274 1.48 34.58 -6.08
N ALA A 275 2.74 35.02 -6.12
CA ALA A 275 3.20 35.93 -7.16
C ALA A 275 3.33 35.21 -8.52
N ILE A 276 3.72 33.93 -8.55
CA ILE A 276 3.71 33.10 -9.76
C ILE A 276 2.28 32.92 -10.28
N VAL A 277 1.34 32.53 -9.42
CA VAL A 277 -0.09 32.42 -9.77
C VAL A 277 -0.60 33.74 -10.35
N GLN A 278 -0.29 34.87 -9.70
CA GLN A 278 -0.69 36.20 -10.17
C GLN A 278 -0.03 36.59 -11.50
N ALA A 279 1.18 36.11 -11.78
CA ALA A 279 1.86 36.31 -13.06
C ALA A 279 1.11 35.58 -14.18
N GLN A 280 0.80 34.30 -13.96
CA GLN A 280 0.10 33.48 -14.95
C GLN A 280 -1.33 33.96 -15.21
N ALA A 281 -2.05 34.40 -14.16
CA ALA A 281 -3.38 35.00 -14.29
C ALA A 281 -3.39 36.29 -15.14
N GLN A 282 -2.23 36.92 -15.34
CA GLN A 282 -2.06 38.10 -16.23
C GLN A 282 -1.45 37.73 -17.58
N GLY A 283 -1.18 36.45 -17.85
CA GLY A 283 -0.56 35.96 -19.07
C GLY A 283 0.97 36.11 -19.12
N THR A 284 1.62 36.49 -18.01
CA THR A 284 3.09 36.49 -17.92
C THR A 284 3.61 35.07 -17.93
N ALA A 285 4.51 34.76 -18.87
CA ALA A 285 5.13 33.45 -18.96
C ALA A 285 6.14 33.20 -17.84
N VAL A 286 6.40 31.93 -17.49
CA VAL A 286 7.34 31.57 -16.42
C VAL A 286 8.42 30.61 -16.93
N LEU A 287 9.69 30.99 -16.76
CA LEU A 287 10.84 30.10 -16.95
C LEU A 287 11.45 29.79 -15.58
N TYR A 288 11.23 28.56 -15.12
CA TYR A 288 11.89 28.05 -13.93
C TYR A 288 13.23 27.40 -14.31
N LEU A 289 14.31 27.86 -13.67
CA LEU A 289 15.65 27.30 -13.81
C LEU A 289 16.07 26.72 -12.48
N HIS A 290 16.19 25.40 -12.38
CA HIS A 290 16.61 24.75 -11.13
C HIS A 290 18.09 25.04 -10.84
N THR A 291 18.43 25.25 -9.56
CA THR A 291 19.75 25.80 -9.18
C THR A 291 20.84 24.72 -9.20
N ASP A 292 20.64 23.60 -8.50
CA ASP A 292 21.64 22.54 -8.30
C ASP A 292 20.98 21.15 -8.30
N GLY A 293 21.60 20.12 -7.73
CA GLY A 293 20.98 18.79 -7.63
C GLY A 293 19.95 18.65 -6.50
N HIS A 294 19.84 19.64 -5.61
CA HIS A 294 19.05 19.56 -4.38
C HIS A 294 17.65 20.15 -4.54
N MET A 295 16.68 19.61 -3.79
CA MET A 295 15.31 20.11 -3.78
C MET A 295 15.05 20.98 -2.55
N GLU A 296 14.89 22.28 -2.76
CA GLU A 296 14.54 23.23 -1.70
C GLU A 296 13.03 23.31 -1.47
N THR A 297 12.62 23.75 -0.27
CA THR A 297 11.18 23.92 0.06
C THR A 297 10.44 24.84 -0.92
N LEU A 298 11.11 25.87 -1.45
CA LEU A 298 10.56 26.73 -2.49
C LEU A 298 10.48 26.00 -3.84
N GLY A 299 11.52 25.25 -4.21
CA GLY A 299 11.53 24.42 -5.41
C GLY A 299 10.37 23.41 -5.42
N THR A 300 10.14 22.71 -4.31
CA THR A 300 9.01 21.79 -4.15
C THR A 300 7.68 22.50 -4.39
N ALA A 301 7.49 23.68 -3.80
CA ALA A 301 6.25 24.44 -3.96
C ALA A 301 6.02 24.90 -5.41
N ILE A 302 7.09 25.31 -6.11
CA ILE A 302 7.03 25.74 -7.52
C ILE A 302 6.78 24.55 -8.45
N LEU A 303 7.49 23.43 -8.28
CA LEU A 303 7.30 22.24 -9.10
C LEU A 303 5.91 21.63 -8.90
N ASN A 304 5.39 21.59 -7.67
CA ASN A 304 4.02 21.18 -7.39
C ASN A 304 2.99 22.07 -8.08
N HIS A 305 3.21 23.38 -8.09
CA HIS A 305 2.35 24.33 -8.81
C HIS A 305 2.27 24.00 -10.31
N PHE A 306 3.41 23.69 -10.93
CA PHE A 306 3.49 23.30 -12.35
C PHE A 306 3.19 21.82 -12.64
N ASN A 307 2.87 21.02 -11.62
CA ASN A 307 2.66 19.57 -11.73
C ASN A 307 3.86 18.85 -12.36
N VAL A 308 5.07 19.23 -11.94
CA VAL A 308 6.32 18.59 -12.33
C VAL A 308 6.84 17.78 -11.14
N GLU A 309 7.19 16.52 -11.38
CA GLU A 309 7.77 15.66 -10.36
C GLU A 309 9.31 15.80 -10.38
N PHE A 310 9.91 15.91 -9.20
CA PHE A 310 11.36 15.80 -9.03
C PHE A 310 11.71 14.34 -8.82
N VAL A 311 12.52 13.79 -9.72
CA VAL A 311 12.93 12.39 -9.70
C VAL A 311 14.14 12.21 -8.79
N GLY A 312 15.12 13.11 -8.91
CA GLY A 312 16.36 12.99 -8.15
C GLY A 312 17.46 13.92 -8.61
N ASP A 313 18.59 13.78 -7.94
CA ASP A 313 19.83 14.48 -8.22
C ASP A 313 20.62 13.74 -9.34
N ASN A 314 21.09 14.48 -10.33
CA ASN A 314 21.94 13.96 -11.41
C ASN A 314 23.40 13.67 -10.99
N TYR A 315 23.71 13.75 -9.70
CA TYR A 315 25.06 13.62 -9.13
C TYR A 315 25.82 12.34 -9.57
N TRP A 316 25.15 11.20 -9.54
CA TRP A 316 25.79 9.89 -9.72
C TRP A 316 26.01 9.53 -11.19
N ASP A 317 24.92 9.45 -11.95
CA ASP A 317 24.97 9.01 -13.34
C ASP A 317 25.41 10.13 -14.29
N LYS A 318 25.19 11.41 -13.94
CA LYS A 318 25.62 12.56 -14.74
C LYS A 318 25.12 12.46 -16.17
N TYR A 319 23.82 12.27 -16.33
CA TYR A 319 23.15 12.27 -17.62
C TYR A 319 23.28 13.64 -18.28
N TYR A 320 23.37 13.68 -19.61
CA TYR A 320 23.47 14.91 -20.40
C TYR A 320 22.97 14.70 -21.84
N LEU A 321 22.74 15.79 -22.57
CA LEU A 321 22.37 15.75 -23.98
C LEU A 321 23.62 15.83 -24.83
N SER A 322 23.85 14.81 -25.67
CA SER A 322 24.96 14.75 -26.61
C SER A 322 24.44 14.57 -28.02
N ALA A 323 24.45 15.63 -28.82
CA ALA A 323 24.00 15.58 -30.20
C ALA A 323 22.58 14.99 -30.35
N GLN A 324 21.72 15.28 -29.37
CA GLN A 324 20.43 14.61 -29.19
C GLN A 324 19.39 15.13 -30.18
N ASN A 325 18.63 14.20 -30.78
CA ASN A 325 17.51 14.52 -31.64
C ASN A 325 16.18 14.33 -30.89
N MET A 326 15.55 15.43 -30.49
CA MET A 326 14.28 15.40 -29.77
C MET A 326 13.06 15.09 -30.65
N GLY A 327 13.21 15.05 -31.98
CA GLY A 327 12.11 14.74 -32.91
C GLY A 327 11.53 13.33 -32.74
N ALA A 328 12.28 12.39 -32.16
CA ALA A 328 11.79 11.05 -31.86
C ALA A 328 10.79 11.00 -30.69
N TYR A 329 10.68 12.08 -29.90
CA TYR A 329 9.89 12.15 -28.66
C TYR A 329 8.71 13.15 -28.78
N LEU A 330 8.25 13.44 -30.01
CA LEU A 330 7.17 14.40 -30.24
C LEU A 330 5.83 13.96 -29.64
N GLU A 331 5.51 12.67 -29.76
CA GLU A 331 4.21 12.07 -29.43
C GLU A 331 4.43 10.79 -28.60
N GLU A 332 5.44 10.81 -27.73
CA GLU A 332 5.77 9.67 -26.87
C GLU A 332 4.69 9.48 -25.80
N THR A 333 4.31 8.23 -25.57
CA THR A 333 3.38 7.84 -24.52
C THR A 333 4.15 7.14 -23.42
N PRO A 334 4.04 7.57 -22.15
CA PRO A 334 4.67 6.86 -21.05
C PRO A 334 4.24 5.38 -21.00
N GLU A 335 5.13 4.50 -20.58
CA GLU A 335 4.88 3.03 -20.54
C GLU A 335 3.59 2.68 -19.80
N HIS A 336 3.42 3.18 -18.57
CA HIS A 336 2.19 2.98 -17.79
C HIS A 336 0.89 3.44 -18.49
N ILE A 337 0.95 4.49 -19.31
CA ILE A 337 -0.21 4.93 -20.10
C ILE A 337 -0.43 4.01 -21.30
N SER A 338 0.63 3.50 -21.93
CA SER A 338 0.55 2.54 -23.03
C SER A 338 -0.06 1.21 -22.57
N GLU A 339 0.24 0.77 -21.34
CA GLU A 339 -0.40 -0.40 -20.72
C GLU A 339 -1.90 -0.16 -20.46
N ILE A 340 -2.27 1.02 -19.96
CA ILE A 340 -3.68 1.42 -19.79
C ILE A 340 -4.41 1.49 -21.14
N GLU A 341 -3.77 2.05 -22.17
CA GLU A 341 -4.32 2.12 -23.51
C GLU A 341 -4.56 0.71 -24.09
N THR A 342 -3.60 -0.20 -23.93
CA THR A 342 -3.74 -1.60 -24.34
C THR A 342 -4.92 -2.26 -23.63
N LEU A 343 -5.05 -2.08 -22.33
CA LEU A 343 -6.21 -2.54 -21.56
C LEU A 343 -7.52 -1.96 -22.09
N LEU A 344 -7.60 -0.65 -22.34
CA LEU A 344 -8.80 0.00 -22.86
C LEU A 344 -9.17 -0.52 -24.25
N GLN A 345 -8.18 -0.75 -25.12
CA GLN A 345 -8.38 -1.38 -26.41
C GLN A 345 -8.92 -2.81 -26.23
N THR A 346 -8.42 -3.59 -25.28
CA THR A 346 -8.97 -4.90 -24.92
C THR A 346 -10.41 -4.81 -24.44
N LEU A 347 -10.73 -3.88 -23.54
CA LEU A 347 -12.09 -3.65 -23.03
C LEU A 347 -13.06 -3.16 -24.10
N SER A 348 -12.57 -2.59 -25.21
CA SER A 348 -13.38 -2.20 -26.37
C SER A 348 -13.80 -3.37 -27.26
N GLN A 349 -13.16 -4.54 -27.11
CA GLN A 349 -13.39 -5.70 -27.96
C GLN A 349 -14.75 -6.35 -27.69
N SER A 350 -15.33 -6.95 -28.74
CA SER A 350 -16.54 -7.76 -28.57
C SER A 350 -16.26 -9.04 -27.76
N SER A 351 -17.28 -9.57 -27.10
CA SER A 351 -17.20 -10.85 -26.37
C SER A 351 -16.61 -11.99 -27.23
N ALA A 352 -16.95 -12.05 -28.53
CA ALA A 352 -16.40 -13.06 -29.44
C ALA A 352 -14.88 -12.91 -29.69
N GLN A 353 -14.37 -11.67 -29.72
CA GLN A 353 -12.93 -11.40 -29.85
C GLN A 353 -12.21 -11.79 -28.55
N LEU A 354 -12.74 -11.38 -27.40
CA LEU A 354 -12.17 -11.73 -26.10
C LEU A 354 -12.11 -13.25 -25.89
N THR A 355 -13.17 -13.98 -26.23
CA THR A 355 -13.17 -15.46 -26.15
C THR A 355 -12.14 -16.10 -27.09
N ALA A 356 -11.79 -15.48 -28.21
CA ALA A 356 -10.73 -15.96 -29.09
C ALA A 356 -9.32 -15.65 -28.57
N THR A 357 -9.17 -14.56 -27.80
CA THR A 357 -7.89 -14.09 -27.22
C THR A 357 -7.52 -14.83 -25.93
N PHE A 358 -8.50 -15.06 -25.05
CA PHE A 358 -8.28 -15.60 -23.70
C PHE A 358 -8.77 -17.05 -23.59
N ASP A 359 -7.82 -17.98 -23.64
CA ASP A 359 -8.07 -19.41 -23.51
C ASP A 359 -7.88 -19.88 -22.07
N TRP A 360 -8.97 -19.86 -21.29
CA TRP A 360 -8.99 -20.25 -19.87
C TRP A 360 -8.50 -21.69 -19.60
N SER A 361 -8.39 -22.55 -20.61
CA SER A 361 -7.83 -23.90 -20.44
C SER A 361 -6.32 -23.91 -20.13
N GLN A 362 -5.63 -22.77 -20.33
CA GLN A 362 -4.22 -22.61 -20.00
C GLN A 362 -3.96 -22.41 -18.50
N CYS A 363 -5.00 -22.12 -17.71
CA CYS A 363 -4.85 -21.99 -16.27
C CYS A 363 -4.80 -23.37 -15.59
N VAL A 364 -3.98 -23.51 -14.55
CA VAL A 364 -3.85 -24.72 -13.73
C VAL A 364 -4.16 -24.35 -12.28
N ASP A 365 -5.14 -25.01 -11.68
CA ASP A 365 -5.69 -24.62 -10.36
C ASP A 365 -6.03 -23.12 -10.38
N ASP A 366 -5.58 -22.31 -9.42
CA ASP A 366 -5.84 -20.87 -9.37
C ASP A 366 -4.80 -20.04 -10.17
N ASP A 367 -3.85 -20.67 -10.86
CA ASP A 367 -2.76 -20.01 -11.59
C ASP A 367 -3.06 -19.87 -13.09
N CYS A 368 -3.09 -18.63 -13.58
CA CYS A 368 -3.26 -18.28 -14.99
C CYS A 368 -2.02 -17.65 -15.62
N SER A 369 -0.85 -17.73 -14.97
CA SER A 369 0.42 -17.14 -15.46
C SER A 369 0.89 -17.69 -16.81
N ALA A 370 0.42 -18.87 -17.20
CA ALA A 370 0.70 -19.47 -18.51
C ALA A 370 -0.03 -18.80 -19.68
N MET A 371 -0.98 -17.88 -19.43
CA MET A 371 -1.70 -17.10 -20.43
C MET A 371 -1.10 -15.69 -20.56
N PRO A 372 -0.07 -15.46 -21.41
CA PRO A 372 0.66 -14.18 -21.45
C PRO A 372 -0.22 -12.99 -21.84
N ASN A 373 -1.24 -13.22 -22.69
CA ASN A 373 -2.17 -12.17 -23.10
C ASN A 373 -3.00 -11.66 -21.90
N LEU A 374 -3.31 -12.49 -20.90
CA LEU A 374 -4.02 -12.03 -19.70
C LEU A 374 -3.16 -11.02 -18.92
N GLN A 375 -1.85 -11.26 -18.86
CA GLN A 375 -0.91 -10.33 -18.23
C GLN A 375 -0.82 -9.03 -19.03
N ALA A 376 -0.40 -9.13 -20.29
CA ALA A 376 -0.09 -7.97 -21.14
C ALA A 376 -1.33 -7.14 -21.53
N ASP A 377 -2.45 -7.79 -21.84
CA ASP A 377 -3.62 -7.13 -22.42
C ASP A 377 -4.64 -6.69 -21.36
N VAL A 378 -4.49 -7.14 -20.10
CA VAL A 378 -5.43 -6.86 -19.00
C VAL A 378 -4.73 -6.46 -17.70
N LEU A 379 -3.90 -7.33 -17.12
CA LEU A 379 -3.42 -7.14 -15.76
C LEU A 379 -2.40 -6.00 -15.62
N ASP A 380 -1.51 -5.79 -16.59
CA ASP A 380 -0.51 -4.72 -16.56
C ASP A 380 -1.19 -3.34 -16.49
N GLY A 381 -2.03 -3.02 -17.48
CA GLY A 381 -2.82 -1.78 -17.47
C GLY A 381 -3.74 -1.65 -16.25
N ALA A 382 -4.34 -2.75 -15.78
CA ALA A 382 -5.24 -2.69 -14.64
C ALA A 382 -4.49 -2.43 -13.32
N ASN A 383 -3.28 -2.95 -13.18
CA ASN A 383 -2.37 -2.65 -12.07
C ASN A 383 -2.00 -1.17 -12.06
N GLU A 384 -1.74 -0.56 -13.22
CA GLU A 384 -1.49 0.88 -13.33
C GLU A 384 -2.71 1.71 -12.91
N VAL A 385 -3.91 1.34 -13.37
CA VAL A 385 -5.16 1.98 -12.91
C VAL A 385 -5.29 1.86 -11.39
N ARG A 386 -5.05 0.69 -10.80
CA ARG A 386 -5.14 0.49 -9.35
C ARG A 386 -4.13 1.34 -8.59
N SER A 387 -2.90 1.40 -9.08
CA SER A 387 -1.83 2.23 -8.52
C SER A 387 -2.24 3.71 -8.51
N MET A 388 -2.76 4.18 -9.64
CA MET A 388 -3.28 5.54 -9.83
C MET A 388 -4.42 5.86 -8.85
N MET A 389 -5.45 5.00 -8.75
CA MET A 389 -6.58 5.21 -7.83
C MET A 389 -6.13 5.22 -6.36
N SER A 390 -5.23 4.31 -6.00
CA SER A 390 -4.69 4.22 -4.63
C SER A 390 -3.87 5.47 -4.27
N LYS A 391 -3.07 5.99 -5.21
CA LYS A 391 -2.29 7.23 -5.02
C LYS A 391 -3.20 8.44 -4.87
N LEU A 392 -4.29 8.53 -5.63
CA LEU A 392 -5.29 9.59 -5.49
C LEU A 392 -5.98 9.55 -4.12
N ASP A 393 -6.34 8.35 -3.64
CA ASP A 393 -6.91 8.15 -2.30
C ASP A 393 -5.90 8.59 -1.21
N GLN A 394 -4.65 8.13 -1.27
CA GLN A 394 -3.59 8.48 -0.31
C GLN A 394 -3.32 10.00 -0.26
N ASN A 395 -3.34 10.64 -1.42
CA ASN A 395 -3.14 12.09 -1.53
C ASN A 395 -4.39 12.90 -1.19
N LYS A 396 -5.53 12.25 -0.91
CA LYS A 396 -6.82 12.89 -0.59
C LYS A 396 -7.31 13.81 -1.71
N THR A 397 -6.91 13.52 -2.94
CA THR A 397 -7.30 14.31 -4.11
C THR A 397 -8.70 13.92 -4.51
N ASN A 398 -9.67 14.84 -4.44
CA ASN A 398 -11.01 14.63 -5.01
C ASN A 398 -11.03 15.09 -6.47
N ILE A 399 -10.85 14.16 -7.41
CA ILE A 399 -10.73 14.47 -8.83
C ILE A 399 -12.03 15.04 -9.42
N PHE A 400 -13.20 14.65 -8.89
CA PHE A 400 -14.51 15.12 -9.37
C PHE A 400 -14.88 16.52 -8.84
N ALA A 401 -14.13 17.06 -7.88
CA ALA A 401 -14.29 18.44 -7.42
C ALA A 401 -13.61 19.47 -8.35
N ASN A 402 -12.75 19.03 -9.27
CA ASN A 402 -12.02 19.88 -10.20
C ASN A 402 -12.55 19.66 -11.62
N SER A 403 -13.22 20.63 -12.25
CA SER A 403 -13.82 20.44 -13.58
C SER A 403 -12.77 20.21 -14.67
N ASP A 404 -11.63 20.90 -14.59
CA ASP A 404 -10.73 21.07 -15.74
C ASP A 404 -9.48 20.16 -15.69
N ARG A 405 -9.42 19.22 -14.74
CA ARG A 405 -8.28 18.30 -14.55
C ARG A 405 -8.73 16.85 -14.39
N TYR A 406 -7.77 15.94 -14.48
CA TYR A 406 -7.93 14.50 -14.21
C TYR A 406 -8.94 13.78 -15.12
N GLN A 407 -9.08 14.22 -16.37
CA GLN A 407 -10.10 13.67 -17.27
C GLN A 407 -9.94 12.16 -17.48
N LEU A 408 -8.72 11.69 -17.76
CA LEU A 408 -8.44 10.27 -17.94
C LEU A 408 -8.76 9.48 -16.66
N GLU A 409 -8.30 9.95 -15.50
CA GLU A 409 -8.50 9.29 -14.22
C GLU A 409 -9.97 9.20 -13.84
N LYS A 410 -10.76 10.27 -14.11
CA LYS A 410 -12.21 10.25 -13.93
C LYS A 410 -12.86 9.20 -14.82
N LEU A 411 -12.49 9.12 -16.10
CA LEU A 411 -13.05 8.15 -17.04
C LEU A 411 -12.75 6.71 -16.61
N LEU A 412 -11.52 6.44 -16.16
CA LEU A 412 -11.11 5.14 -15.64
C LEU A 412 -11.93 4.74 -14.39
N ALA A 413 -12.11 5.66 -13.43
CA ALA A 413 -12.93 5.41 -12.24
C ALA A 413 -14.41 5.18 -12.59
N LEU A 414 -14.97 6.00 -13.49
CA LEU A 414 -16.36 5.88 -13.95
C LEU A 414 -16.60 4.58 -14.71
N LEU A 415 -15.64 4.11 -15.52
CA LEU A 415 -15.74 2.84 -16.24
C LEU A 415 -15.86 1.66 -15.27
N GLY A 416 -15.06 1.66 -14.19
CA GLY A 416 -15.16 0.67 -13.13
C GLY A 416 -16.52 0.69 -12.43
N ASP A 417 -17.01 1.89 -12.09
CA ASP A 417 -18.33 2.08 -11.47
C ASP A 417 -19.46 1.61 -12.38
N HIS A 418 -19.35 1.84 -13.69
CA HIS A 418 -20.33 1.40 -14.66
C HIS A 418 -20.40 -0.14 -14.69
N TYR A 419 -19.25 -0.82 -14.77
CA TYR A 419 -19.22 -2.29 -14.73
C TYR A 419 -19.76 -2.86 -13.41
N ARG A 420 -19.50 -2.21 -12.26
CA ARG A 420 -20.08 -2.61 -10.96
C ARG A 420 -21.61 -2.65 -10.96
N GLN A 421 -22.29 -1.96 -11.88
CA GLN A 421 -23.75 -1.98 -11.97
C GLN A 421 -24.31 -3.25 -12.66
N SER A 422 -23.48 -4.00 -13.39
CA SER A 422 -23.90 -5.20 -14.13
C SER A 422 -23.26 -6.50 -13.65
N ILE A 423 -22.24 -6.46 -12.78
CA ILE A 423 -21.58 -7.65 -12.25
C ILE A 423 -22.58 -8.49 -11.45
N GLN A 424 -22.51 -9.81 -11.63
CA GLN A 424 -23.26 -10.79 -10.87
C GLN A 424 -22.32 -11.90 -10.40
N TYR A 425 -22.40 -12.25 -9.13
CA TYR A 425 -21.63 -13.30 -8.51
C TYR A 425 -22.51 -14.55 -8.27
N PRO A 426 -21.91 -15.76 -8.25
CA PRO A 426 -20.51 -16.04 -8.53
C PRO A 426 -20.21 -16.19 -10.03
N MET A 427 -18.94 -15.99 -10.39
CA MET A 427 -18.39 -16.18 -11.72
C MET A 427 -17.45 -17.39 -11.73
N THR A 428 -17.36 -18.05 -12.89
CA THR A 428 -16.45 -19.18 -13.13
C THR A 428 -15.73 -18.98 -14.44
N ARG A 429 -14.39 -19.07 -14.43
CA ARG A 429 -13.58 -18.95 -15.65
C ARG A 429 -14.02 -19.98 -16.70
N GLY A 430 -14.08 -19.59 -17.96
CA GLY A 430 -14.52 -20.47 -19.05
C GLY A 430 -16.02 -20.79 -19.10
N GLU A 431 -16.80 -20.48 -18.05
CA GLU A 431 -18.27 -20.62 -18.04
C GLU A 431 -18.98 -19.26 -18.12
N THR A 432 -18.53 -18.29 -17.30
CA THR A 432 -18.94 -16.90 -17.40
C THR A 432 -18.40 -16.31 -18.71
N SER A 433 -19.17 -15.42 -19.36
CA SER A 433 -18.70 -14.71 -20.55
C SER A 433 -17.34 -14.06 -20.28
N THR A 434 -16.37 -14.24 -21.19
CA THR A 434 -15.04 -13.64 -21.05
C THR A 434 -15.12 -12.12 -20.87
N SER A 435 -16.08 -11.44 -21.52
CA SER A 435 -16.31 -10.01 -21.32
C SER A 435 -16.65 -9.68 -19.88
N ASP A 436 -17.61 -10.39 -19.28
CA ASP A 436 -18.14 -10.08 -17.96
C ASP A 436 -17.08 -10.36 -16.89
N PHE A 437 -16.30 -11.44 -17.10
CA PHE A 437 -15.18 -11.81 -16.24
C PHE A 437 -14.08 -10.74 -16.24
N ILE A 438 -13.64 -10.27 -17.43
CA ILE A 438 -12.63 -9.22 -17.56
C ILE A 438 -13.15 -7.86 -17.07
N HIS A 439 -14.41 -7.51 -17.36
CA HIS A 439 -15.04 -6.29 -16.85
C HIS A 439 -15.08 -6.28 -15.32
N ALA A 440 -15.38 -7.42 -14.70
CA ALA A 440 -15.37 -7.55 -13.25
C ALA A 440 -13.95 -7.43 -12.68
N MET A 441 -12.95 -8.05 -13.32
CA MET A 441 -11.55 -7.86 -12.94
C MET A 441 -11.13 -6.39 -13.01
N TYR A 442 -11.47 -5.68 -14.09
CA TYR A 442 -11.19 -4.24 -14.21
C TYR A 442 -11.92 -3.41 -13.14
N ALA A 443 -13.19 -3.71 -12.88
CA ALA A 443 -13.97 -3.04 -11.84
C ALA A 443 -13.27 -3.18 -10.48
N ASP A 444 -12.83 -4.38 -10.11
CA ASP A 444 -12.07 -4.59 -8.88
C ASP A 444 -10.82 -3.71 -8.78
N MET A 445 -10.13 -3.48 -9.90
CA MET A 445 -8.87 -2.71 -9.97
C MET A 445 -9.06 -1.18 -9.96
N SER A 446 -10.28 -0.69 -10.19
CA SER A 446 -10.59 0.73 -10.40
C SER A 446 -11.40 1.36 -9.25
N VAL A 447 -11.20 0.88 -8.02
CA VAL A 447 -11.88 1.40 -6.82
C VAL A 447 -11.19 2.67 -6.35
N TYR A 448 -11.96 3.75 -6.21
CA TYR A 448 -11.50 5.07 -5.76
C TYR A 448 -12.53 5.71 -4.83
N ASN A 449 -12.11 6.17 -3.65
CA ASN A 449 -13.01 6.43 -2.52
C ASN A 449 -13.10 7.93 -2.13
N ILE A 450 -12.12 8.76 -2.47
CA ILE A 450 -12.12 10.21 -2.17
C ILE A 450 -13.02 10.97 -3.15
N ARG A 451 -14.34 10.77 -3.01
CA ARG A 451 -15.36 11.36 -3.90
C ARG A 451 -16.72 11.43 -3.22
N SER A 452 -17.62 12.25 -3.76
CA SER A 452 -18.97 12.46 -3.21
C SER A 452 -20.00 11.44 -3.67
N VAL A 453 -19.84 10.88 -4.87
CA VAL A 453 -20.76 9.91 -5.46
C VAL A 453 -19.96 8.68 -5.82
N ASN A 454 -20.33 7.53 -5.28
CA ASN A 454 -19.78 6.23 -5.65
C ASN A 454 -20.96 5.24 -5.69
N PRO A 455 -21.46 4.85 -6.89
CA PRO A 455 -22.66 4.02 -6.99
C PRO A 455 -22.51 2.68 -6.26
N VAL A 456 -23.55 2.30 -5.51
CA VAL A 456 -23.62 0.97 -4.88
C VAL A 456 -23.64 -0.09 -5.97
N PRO A 457 -22.77 -1.12 -5.93
CA PRO A 457 -22.86 -2.26 -6.84
C PRO A 457 -24.22 -2.96 -6.72
N THR A 458 -24.67 -3.61 -7.79
CA THR A 458 -25.91 -4.38 -7.76
C THR A 458 -25.76 -5.70 -7.00
N ASP A 459 -24.55 -6.24 -6.96
CA ASP A 459 -24.20 -7.49 -6.28
C ASP A 459 -22.82 -7.39 -5.61
N LEU A 460 -22.72 -7.81 -4.34
CA LEU A 460 -21.47 -7.95 -3.59
C LEU A 460 -21.15 -9.42 -3.28
N GLY A 461 -21.92 -10.34 -3.85
CA GLY A 461 -21.77 -11.76 -3.74
C GLY A 461 -21.89 -12.25 -2.30
N ASN A 462 -20.96 -13.10 -1.85
CA ASN A 462 -20.98 -13.62 -0.49
C ASN A 462 -20.35 -12.67 0.56
N PHE A 463 -19.88 -11.48 0.17
CA PHE A 463 -19.22 -10.53 1.08
C PHE A 463 -20.19 -9.67 1.92
N SER A 464 -21.28 -9.19 1.35
CA SER A 464 -22.25 -8.30 2.03
C SER A 464 -23.53 -8.16 1.21
N ARG A 465 -24.63 -7.72 1.82
CA ARG A 465 -25.79 -7.15 1.14
C ARG A 465 -25.44 -5.79 0.54
N THR A 466 -26.24 -5.35 -0.43
CA THR A 466 -26.14 -4.02 -1.07
C THR A 466 -27.15 -3.02 -0.50
N ASP A 467 -28.29 -3.50 0.00
CA ASP A 467 -29.35 -2.64 0.54
C ASP A 467 -29.22 -2.41 2.06
N PHE A 468 -28.88 -1.17 2.42
CA PHE A 468 -28.89 -0.65 3.80
C PHE A 468 -29.88 0.52 3.96
N SER A 469 -30.85 0.69 3.05
CA SER A 469 -31.79 1.82 3.06
C SER A 469 -32.69 1.90 4.31
N HIS A 470 -32.83 0.79 5.04
CA HIS A 470 -33.53 0.72 6.32
C HIS A 470 -32.71 1.28 7.50
N ILE A 471 -31.39 1.43 7.33
CA ILE A 471 -30.51 2.00 8.36
C ILE A 471 -30.59 3.52 8.29
N THR A 472 -30.90 4.14 9.43
CA THR A 472 -30.80 5.60 9.57
C THR A 472 -29.36 5.98 9.92
N PRO A 473 -28.65 6.75 9.07
CA PRO A 473 -27.28 7.18 9.37
C PRO A 473 -27.22 7.99 10.67
N THR A 474 -26.19 7.78 11.46
CA THR A 474 -25.96 8.49 12.72
C THR A 474 -24.54 9.05 12.80
N ASN A 475 -24.25 9.80 13.86
CA ASN A 475 -22.94 10.36 14.15
C ASN A 475 -22.44 9.82 15.49
N LYS A 476 -21.14 9.55 15.61
CA LYS A 476 -20.52 9.02 16.84
C LYS A 476 -19.13 9.63 17.02
N THR A 477 -18.85 10.09 18.23
CA THR A 477 -17.47 10.40 18.64
C THR A 477 -16.91 9.21 19.40
N ILE A 478 -15.69 8.81 19.07
CA ILE A 478 -14.97 7.74 19.77
C ILE A 478 -13.65 8.30 20.31
N SER A 479 -13.24 7.79 21.47
CA SER A 479 -11.91 8.00 22.02
C SER A 479 -11.29 6.64 22.30
N MET A 480 -10.02 6.47 21.97
CA MET A 480 -9.30 5.21 22.20
C MET A 480 -7.81 5.46 22.44
N THR A 481 -7.17 4.48 23.06
CA THR A 481 -5.71 4.43 23.19
C THR A 481 -5.13 3.72 21.98
N THR A 482 -4.14 4.34 21.33
CA THR A 482 -3.51 3.77 20.14
C THR A 482 -2.77 2.48 20.47
N LYS A 483 -2.86 1.52 19.53
CA LYS A 483 -2.09 0.28 19.51
C LYS A 483 -1.64 0.02 18.08
N ARG A 484 -0.37 -0.32 17.91
CA ARG A 484 0.28 -0.48 16.61
C ARG A 484 -0.34 -1.63 15.83
N TYR A 485 -0.28 -1.39 14.53
CA TYR A 485 -1.11 -1.89 13.44
C TYR A 485 -2.44 -1.18 13.46
N PHE A 486 -3.57 -1.82 13.75
CA PHE A 486 -4.85 -1.13 13.70
C PHE A 486 -5.82 -1.59 14.79
N ARG A 487 -6.95 -0.88 14.91
CA ARG A 487 -8.08 -1.20 15.78
C ARG A 487 -9.40 -0.96 15.05
N ALA A 488 -10.40 -1.77 15.35
CA ALA A 488 -11.78 -1.51 14.94
C ALA A 488 -12.32 -0.21 15.57
N ALA A 489 -12.90 0.67 14.74
CA ALA A 489 -13.48 1.93 15.20
C ALA A 489 -14.90 1.74 15.80
N GLY A 490 -15.52 0.57 15.61
CA GLY A 490 -16.88 0.30 16.07
C GLY A 490 -17.95 1.16 15.39
N VAL A 491 -17.71 1.47 14.10
CA VAL A 491 -18.61 2.19 13.19
C VAL A 491 -18.51 1.57 11.79
N TYR A 492 -19.56 1.78 10.99
CA TYR A 492 -19.71 1.14 9.67
C TYR A 492 -19.91 2.17 8.56
N ALA A 493 -19.19 2.01 7.45
CA ALA A 493 -19.45 2.75 6.21
C ALA A 493 -20.54 2.03 5.41
N MET A 494 -21.69 2.67 5.17
CA MET A 494 -22.71 2.10 4.29
C MET A 494 -22.27 2.20 2.81
N PRO A 495 -22.53 1.16 1.99
CA PRO A 495 -22.20 1.19 0.56
C PRO A 495 -22.74 2.46 -0.11
N GLY A 496 -21.88 3.15 -0.86
CA GLY A 496 -22.20 4.34 -1.65
C GLY A 496 -22.59 5.59 -0.85
N GLN A 497 -22.50 5.57 0.48
CA GLN A 497 -22.76 6.73 1.33
C GLN A 497 -21.46 7.37 1.82
N THR A 498 -21.37 8.70 1.72
CA THR A 498 -20.19 9.44 2.20
C THR A 498 -20.15 9.49 3.72
N VAL A 499 -19.09 8.90 4.29
CA VAL A 499 -18.72 9.06 5.70
C VAL A 499 -17.77 10.25 5.82
N GLN A 500 -17.96 11.05 6.87
CA GLN A 500 -16.97 12.06 7.28
C GLN A 500 -16.29 11.64 8.57
N VAL A 501 -14.97 11.77 8.60
CA VAL A 501 -14.12 11.46 9.77
C VAL A 501 -13.33 12.71 10.11
N THR A 502 -13.56 13.28 11.28
CA THR A 502 -12.75 14.40 11.80
C THR A 502 -11.86 13.89 12.93
N ARG A 503 -10.55 14.13 12.86
CA ARG A 503 -9.64 13.88 13.98
C ARG A 503 -9.65 15.07 14.94
N LEU A 504 -9.97 14.82 16.21
CA LEU A 504 -10.25 15.85 17.22
C LEU A 504 -9.11 16.05 18.22
N ASP A 505 -8.24 15.06 18.39
CA ASP A 505 -7.06 15.17 19.26
C ASP A 505 -5.90 15.95 18.59
N SER A 506 -4.86 16.21 19.39
CA SER A 506 -3.61 16.84 18.94
C SER A 506 -2.38 15.94 19.16
N SER A 507 -2.58 14.63 19.29
CA SER A 507 -1.49 13.69 19.55
C SER A 507 -0.60 13.55 18.32
N ASP A 508 0.71 13.55 18.52
CA ASP A 508 1.69 13.39 17.43
C ASP A 508 1.89 11.91 17.12
N VAL A 509 0.86 11.30 16.53
CA VAL A 509 0.87 9.89 16.11
C VAL A 509 0.27 9.79 14.70
N THR A 510 1.03 9.19 13.79
CA THR A 510 0.53 8.85 12.45
C THR A 510 -0.70 7.97 12.60
N THR A 511 -1.81 8.42 12.03
CA THR A 511 -3.08 7.70 12.05
C THR A 511 -3.62 7.59 10.64
N LYS A 512 -4.11 6.40 10.25
CA LYS A 512 -4.79 6.21 8.97
C LYS A 512 -6.18 5.60 9.16
N VAL A 513 -7.09 5.94 8.26
CA VAL A 513 -8.47 5.42 8.19
C VAL A 513 -8.59 4.50 6.98
N PHE A 514 -9.24 3.35 7.15
CA PHE A 514 -9.59 2.45 6.04
C PHE A 514 -10.87 1.67 6.35
N VAL A 515 -11.49 1.10 5.33
CA VAL A 515 -12.72 0.30 5.41
C VAL A 515 -12.36 -1.18 5.15
N ASN A 516 -12.89 -2.07 5.97
CA ASN A 516 -12.67 -3.53 5.98
C ASN A 516 -11.25 -4.00 6.34
N SER A 517 -11.18 -5.20 6.93
CA SER A 517 -9.93 -5.93 7.25
C SER A 517 -9.62 -7.07 6.27
N ILE A 518 -10.44 -7.23 5.21
CA ILE A 518 -10.43 -8.40 4.33
C ILE A 518 -9.28 -8.34 3.33
N ARG A 519 -8.40 -9.34 3.41
CA ARG A 519 -7.24 -9.49 2.53
C ARG A 519 -7.69 -9.83 1.10
N SER A 520 -7.07 -9.20 0.10
CA SER A 520 -7.47 -9.35 -1.31
C SER A 520 -7.29 -10.77 -1.88
N GLY A 521 -6.47 -11.59 -1.21
CA GLY A 521 -6.32 -13.00 -1.56
C GLY A 521 -7.56 -13.85 -1.24
N SER A 522 -8.47 -13.36 -0.38
CA SER A 522 -9.75 -14.02 -0.11
C SER A 522 -10.69 -14.05 -1.30
N THR A 523 -10.40 -13.30 -2.36
CA THR A 523 -11.14 -13.37 -3.63
C THR A 523 -10.31 -14.14 -4.65
N HIS A 524 -10.76 -15.35 -4.95
CA HIS A 524 -10.11 -16.30 -5.85
C HIS A 524 -10.61 -16.09 -7.27
N TRP A 525 -10.11 -15.05 -7.97
CA TRP A 525 -10.52 -14.71 -9.34
C TRP A 525 -10.53 -15.95 -10.25
N PHE A 526 -9.45 -16.72 -10.24
CA PHE A 526 -9.26 -17.82 -11.18
C PHE A 526 -9.62 -19.18 -10.61
N GLY A 527 -10.14 -19.24 -9.38
CA GLY A 527 -10.49 -20.51 -8.77
C GLY A 527 -11.66 -21.21 -9.45
N GLU A 528 -11.65 -22.53 -9.41
CA GLU A 528 -12.72 -23.36 -9.96
C GLU A 528 -13.96 -23.35 -9.07
N ASN A 529 -15.08 -23.86 -9.59
CA ASN A 529 -16.33 -24.03 -8.82
C ASN A 529 -16.84 -22.73 -8.19
N GLN A 530 -17.06 -21.69 -9.02
CA GLN A 530 -17.71 -20.45 -8.57
C GLN A 530 -16.90 -19.66 -7.53
N ALA A 531 -15.56 -19.74 -7.56
CA ALA A 531 -14.69 -19.13 -6.54
C ALA A 531 -14.57 -17.60 -6.67
N TYR A 532 -14.77 -17.02 -7.85
CA TYR A 532 -14.89 -15.57 -8.00
C TYR A 532 -16.30 -15.13 -7.61
N ASN A 533 -16.52 -14.90 -6.32
CA ASN A 533 -17.85 -14.78 -5.73
C ASN A 533 -18.08 -13.50 -4.91
N ARG A 534 -17.18 -12.51 -5.05
CA ARG A 534 -17.15 -11.23 -4.35
C ARG A 534 -16.11 -10.30 -5.01
N PRO A 535 -16.15 -8.98 -4.77
CA PRO A 535 -15.06 -8.09 -5.19
C PRO A 535 -13.70 -8.45 -4.60
N LYS A 536 -12.59 -8.13 -5.26
CA LYS A 536 -11.23 -8.45 -4.78
C LYS A 536 -10.70 -7.50 -3.72
N TYR A 537 -10.75 -6.20 -3.97
CA TYR A 537 -10.18 -5.19 -3.06
C TYR A 537 -11.23 -4.64 -2.12
N LEU A 538 -11.71 -5.53 -1.24
CA LEU A 538 -12.72 -5.20 -0.22
C LEU A 538 -12.17 -4.25 0.85
N GLN A 539 -10.89 -4.40 1.20
CA GLN A 539 -10.17 -3.43 2.01
C GLN A 539 -9.83 -2.19 1.18
N SER A 540 -10.24 -1.01 1.68
CA SER A 540 -9.90 0.25 1.03
C SER A 540 -8.44 0.63 1.21
N THR A 541 -7.96 1.55 0.40
CA THR A 541 -6.70 2.25 0.63
C THR A 541 -6.66 2.85 2.04
N HIS A 542 -5.49 2.80 2.67
CA HIS A 542 -5.24 3.39 3.99
C HIS A 542 -4.90 4.87 3.82
N ILE A 543 -5.74 5.75 4.37
CA ILE A 543 -5.64 7.19 4.15
C ILE A 543 -5.24 7.87 5.45
N GLU A 544 -4.11 8.56 5.48
CA GLU A 544 -3.62 9.26 6.68
C GLU A 544 -4.55 10.41 7.07
N ILE A 545 -4.76 10.65 8.36
CA ILE A 545 -5.55 11.77 8.89
C ILE A 545 -4.78 12.54 9.96
N GLN A 546 -4.56 13.83 9.69
CA GLN A 546 -3.84 14.74 10.57
C GLN A 546 -4.74 15.29 11.68
N PRO A 547 -4.17 15.71 12.83
CA PRO A 547 -4.91 16.44 13.86
C PRO A 547 -5.72 17.62 13.29
N GLY A 548 -7.03 17.67 13.60
CA GLY A 548 -7.94 18.71 13.12
C GLY A 548 -8.43 18.54 11.67
N GLU A 549 -7.91 17.56 10.93
CA GLU A 549 -8.34 17.29 9.56
C GLU A 549 -9.70 16.59 9.53
N THR A 550 -10.48 16.86 8.47
CA THR A 550 -11.71 16.13 8.14
C THR A 550 -11.55 15.44 6.80
N LEU A 551 -11.75 14.12 6.78
CA LEU A 551 -11.69 13.27 5.62
C LEU A 551 -13.11 12.86 5.20
N ALA A 552 -13.43 12.93 3.91
CA ALA A 552 -14.68 12.45 3.35
C ALA A 552 -14.42 11.26 2.42
N ILE A 553 -15.04 10.10 2.72
CA ILE A 553 -14.80 8.84 2.02
C ILE A 553 -16.15 8.24 1.60
N THR A 554 -16.26 7.81 0.35
CA THR A 554 -17.43 7.09 -0.16
C THR A 554 -16.98 5.77 -0.77
N SER A 555 -17.15 4.68 -0.01
CA SER A 555 -16.81 3.32 -0.46
C SER A 555 -17.96 2.70 -1.27
N PRO A 556 -17.70 2.05 -2.42
CA PRO A 556 -18.76 1.34 -3.14
C PRO A 556 -19.23 0.10 -2.38
N TYR A 557 -18.35 -0.51 -1.59
CA TYR A 557 -18.61 -1.79 -0.93
C TYR A 557 -19.13 -1.63 0.49
N GLY A 558 -18.79 -0.52 1.16
CA GLY A 558 -19.05 -0.35 2.58
C GLY A 558 -18.31 -1.36 3.45
N GLY A 559 -18.54 -1.30 4.76
CA GLY A 559 -17.90 -2.20 5.71
C GLY A 559 -17.51 -1.57 7.06
N PRO A 560 -17.01 -2.36 8.01
CA PRO A 560 -16.47 -1.84 9.27
C PRO A 560 -15.27 -0.93 9.03
N ILE A 561 -15.22 0.21 9.72
CA ILE A 561 -14.11 1.18 9.62
C ILE A 561 -13.02 0.84 10.64
N GLN A 562 -11.77 0.89 10.19
CA GLN A 562 -10.57 0.58 10.96
C GLN A 562 -9.67 1.82 11.08
N LEU A 563 -8.89 1.88 12.16
CA LEU A 563 -7.90 2.93 12.41
C LEU A 563 -6.50 2.31 12.59
N GLU A 564 -5.57 2.64 11.69
CA GLU A 564 -4.16 2.25 11.79
C GLU A 564 -3.38 3.30 12.59
N PHE A 565 -2.47 2.85 13.46
CA PHE A 565 -1.62 3.71 14.27
C PHE A 565 -0.14 3.36 14.12
N GLY A 566 0.71 4.40 14.01
CA GLY A 566 2.17 4.25 13.98
C GLY A 566 2.77 3.83 15.33
N GLU A 567 2.14 4.22 16.44
CA GLU A 567 2.67 4.06 17.81
C GLU A 567 1.59 3.71 18.84
N ASN A 568 2.00 3.14 19.97
CA ASN A 568 1.13 2.79 21.10
C ASN A 568 1.01 3.92 22.11
N GLY A 569 -0.07 3.90 22.90
CA GLY A 569 -0.15 4.64 24.17
C GLY A 569 -0.58 6.10 24.04
N HIS A 570 -0.87 6.57 22.83
CA HIS A 570 -1.45 7.90 22.61
C HIS A 570 -2.96 7.85 22.80
N THR A 571 -3.56 8.92 23.31
CA THR A 571 -5.03 9.06 23.30
C THR A 571 -5.43 9.82 22.05
N VAL A 572 -6.31 9.23 21.26
CA VAL A 572 -6.82 9.81 20.02
C VAL A 572 -8.34 9.91 20.08
N GLU A 573 -8.90 10.88 19.37
CA GLU A 573 -10.34 11.13 19.35
C GLU A 573 -10.81 11.43 17.93
N PHE A 574 -11.89 10.79 17.52
CA PHE A 574 -12.46 10.93 16.17
C PHE A 574 -13.96 11.18 16.24
N ARG A 575 -14.46 12.09 15.41
CA ARG A 575 -15.89 12.22 15.12
C ARG A 575 -16.19 11.59 13.77
N PHE A 576 -17.06 10.60 13.77
CA PHE A 576 -17.62 9.98 12.59
C PHE A 576 -19.03 10.50 12.34
N GLU A 577 -19.33 10.85 11.09
CA GLU A 577 -20.63 11.36 10.67
C GLU A 577 -21.17 10.54 9.50
N ARG A 578 -22.48 10.31 9.49
CA ARG A 578 -23.22 9.50 8.49
C ARG A 578 -22.78 8.04 8.45
N ILE A 579 -22.60 7.44 9.62
CA ILE A 579 -22.20 6.03 9.79
C ILE A 579 -23.37 5.13 10.17
N GLY A 580 -23.21 3.83 9.93
CA GLY A 580 -23.99 2.76 10.55
C GLY A 580 -23.33 2.25 11.84
N LEU A 581 -24.10 1.53 12.66
CA LEU A 581 -23.64 0.92 13.91
C LEU A 581 -23.86 -0.60 13.83
N HIS A 582 -22.88 -1.33 13.31
CA HIS A 582 -22.88 -2.79 13.27
C HIS A 582 -22.67 -3.38 14.68
N PRO A 583 -22.95 -4.70 14.88
CA PRO A 583 -22.59 -5.39 16.10
C PRO A 583 -21.11 -5.21 16.43
N PHE A 584 -20.82 -4.43 17.46
CA PHE A 584 -19.46 -4.19 17.96
C PHE A 584 -19.39 -4.34 19.47
N TRP A 585 -18.51 -5.23 19.94
CA TRP A 585 -18.25 -5.44 21.36
C TRP A 585 -16.82 -5.00 21.68
N ASN A 586 -16.66 -4.10 22.65
CA ASN A 586 -15.34 -3.63 23.11
C ASN A 586 -15.26 -3.54 24.65
N GLY A 587 -16.21 -4.15 25.35
CA GLY A 587 -16.28 -4.14 26.79
C GLY A 587 -17.61 -4.66 27.31
N SER A 588 -17.66 -4.94 28.62
CA SER A 588 -18.86 -5.46 29.29
C SER A 588 -20.08 -4.53 29.17
N GLU A 589 -19.85 -3.23 28.97
CA GLU A 589 -20.86 -2.22 28.70
C GLU A 589 -21.62 -2.47 27.39
N ASP A 590 -21.00 -3.15 26.43
CA ASP A 590 -21.58 -3.44 25.12
C ASP A 590 -22.36 -4.76 25.08
N ASN A 591 -22.35 -5.57 26.15
CA ASN A 591 -22.98 -6.91 26.17
C ASN A 591 -24.40 -6.90 25.62
N GLN A 592 -25.25 -6.02 26.17
CA GLN A 592 -26.66 -5.96 25.78
C GLN A 592 -26.85 -5.42 24.36
N SER A 593 -26.14 -4.35 23.99
CA SER A 593 -26.28 -3.76 22.65
C SER A 593 -25.77 -4.70 21.57
N PHE A 594 -24.67 -5.40 21.82
CA PHE A 594 -24.09 -6.35 20.89
C PHE A 594 -25.05 -7.51 20.57
N GLU A 595 -25.61 -8.15 21.60
CA GLU A 595 -26.58 -9.24 21.44
C GLU A 595 -27.85 -8.78 20.71
N GLN A 596 -28.33 -7.56 21.01
CA GLN A 596 -29.48 -6.97 20.31
C GLN A 596 -29.16 -6.72 18.83
N GLN A 597 -27.98 -6.17 18.51
CA GLN A 597 -27.57 -5.88 17.15
C GLN A 597 -27.35 -7.17 16.33
N LEU A 598 -26.74 -8.21 16.94
CA LEU A 598 -26.62 -9.53 16.30
C LEU A 598 -27.99 -10.13 15.98
N SER A 599 -28.94 -10.01 16.93
CA SER A 599 -30.31 -10.52 16.76
C SER A 599 -31.10 -9.74 15.71
N ALA A 600 -30.86 -8.43 15.59
CA ALA A 600 -31.48 -7.59 14.56
C ALA A 600 -31.00 -7.99 13.15
N ASN A 601 -29.76 -8.45 13.02
CA ASN A 601 -29.16 -8.90 11.76
C ASN A 601 -29.20 -7.81 10.65
N ASP A 602 -29.12 -6.55 11.08
CA ASP A 602 -29.11 -5.36 10.23
C ASP A 602 -27.79 -5.16 9.46
N PHE A 603 -26.72 -5.85 9.89
CA PHE A 603 -25.39 -5.81 9.27
C PHE A 603 -24.84 -7.22 9.06
N ASP A 604 -24.05 -7.39 8.00
CA ASP A 604 -23.43 -8.68 7.64
C ASP A 604 -22.07 -8.95 8.31
N TRP A 605 -21.56 -7.95 9.03
CA TRP A 605 -20.29 -8.00 9.75
C TRP A 605 -20.49 -7.65 11.22
N ALA A 606 -19.74 -8.33 12.08
CA ALA A 606 -19.68 -8.13 13.51
C ALA A 606 -18.22 -8.15 13.98
N GLU A 607 -17.91 -7.36 15.00
CA GLU A 607 -16.55 -7.24 15.53
C GLU A 607 -16.53 -7.41 17.06
N LEU A 608 -15.60 -8.21 17.56
CA LEU A 608 -15.31 -8.35 18.99
C LEU A 608 -13.86 -7.91 19.22
N SER A 609 -13.69 -6.85 20.00
CA SER A 609 -12.40 -6.24 20.30
C SER A 609 -12.02 -6.47 21.76
N THR A 610 -10.79 -6.93 21.99
CA THR A 610 -10.20 -7.06 23.32
C THR A 610 -8.92 -6.21 23.42
N ALA A 611 -8.18 -6.33 24.52
CA ALA A 611 -6.91 -5.63 24.69
C ALA A 611 -5.84 -6.16 23.73
N GLY A 612 -5.75 -7.49 23.58
CA GLY A 612 -4.72 -8.16 22.79
C GLY A 612 -5.18 -8.85 21.51
N PHE A 613 -6.48 -8.91 21.21
CA PHE A 613 -7.01 -9.61 20.04
C PHE A 613 -8.31 -8.99 19.49
N GLU A 614 -8.51 -8.98 18.17
CA GLU A 614 -9.77 -8.59 17.54
C GLU A 614 -10.27 -9.65 16.54
N VAL A 615 -11.57 -9.93 16.60
CA VAL A 615 -12.29 -10.84 15.71
C VAL A 615 -13.14 -10.02 14.76
N HIS A 616 -12.82 -10.04 13.47
CA HIS A 616 -13.62 -9.44 12.40
C HIS A 616 -14.38 -10.56 11.68
N SER A 617 -15.69 -10.61 11.83
CA SER A 617 -16.45 -11.81 11.47
C SER A 617 -17.69 -11.49 10.68
N ARG A 618 -18.03 -12.37 9.73
CA ARG A 618 -19.40 -12.43 9.21
C ARG A 618 -20.36 -12.62 10.38
N THR A 619 -21.45 -11.84 10.43
CA THR A 619 -22.41 -11.85 11.56
C THR A 619 -22.87 -13.26 11.93
N SER A 620 -23.15 -14.12 10.93
CA SER A 620 -23.56 -15.50 11.15
C SER A 620 -22.49 -16.35 11.84
N LYS A 621 -21.21 -16.12 11.52
CA LYS A 621 -20.08 -16.82 12.13
C LYS A 621 -19.85 -16.34 13.56
N MET A 622 -19.98 -15.04 13.82
CA MET A 622 -19.93 -14.49 15.18
C MET A 622 -21.02 -15.10 16.09
N VAL A 623 -22.25 -15.23 15.58
CA VAL A 623 -23.34 -15.89 16.32
C VAL A 623 -22.98 -17.34 16.65
N ASN A 624 -22.42 -18.10 15.70
CA ASN A 624 -21.98 -19.47 15.96
C ASN A 624 -20.83 -19.53 16.98
N SER A 625 -19.84 -18.64 16.85
CA SER A 625 -18.73 -18.52 17.81
C SER A 625 -19.22 -18.29 19.23
N MET A 626 -20.18 -17.39 19.43
CA MET A 626 -20.79 -17.14 20.73
C MET A 626 -21.58 -18.35 21.25
N ASN A 627 -22.40 -18.98 20.39
CA ASN A 627 -23.17 -20.16 20.78
C ASN A 627 -22.29 -21.34 21.20
N ASN A 628 -21.13 -21.48 20.55
CA ASN A 628 -20.14 -22.50 20.89
C ASN A 628 -19.38 -22.18 22.19
N TRP A 629 -19.53 -20.98 22.76
CA TRP A 629 -18.74 -20.51 23.89
C TRP A 629 -19.53 -19.59 24.84
N GLY A 630 -20.19 -20.19 25.83
CA GLY A 630 -20.88 -19.45 26.92
C GLY A 630 -22.17 -18.73 26.51
N GLY A 631 -22.38 -18.47 25.21
CA GLY A 631 -23.55 -17.79 24.68
C GLY A 631 -23.49 -16.26 24.77
N THR A 632 -22.40 -15.69 25.30
CA THR A 632 -22.22 -14.24 25.45
C THR A 632 -20.89 -13.76 24.88
N ALA A 633 -20.83 -12.52 24.41
CA ALA A 633 -19.60 -11.94 23.88
C ALA A 633 -18.53 -11.75 24.97
N ALA A 634 -18.95 -11.48 26.21
CA ALA A 634 -18.05 -11.39 27.36
C ALA A 634 -17.32 -12.71 27.64
N ASP A 635 -18.01 -13.84 27.56
CA ASP A 635 -17.39 -15.16 27.76
C ASP A 635 -16.38 -15.47 26.66
N VAL A 636 -16.71 -15.14 25.40
CA VAL A 636 -15.79 -15.28 24.26
C VAL A 636 -14.57 -14.40 24.47
N ALA A 637 -14.76 -13.12 24.83
CA ALA A 637 -13.67 -12.17 25.03
C ALA A 637 -12.71 -12.59 26.16
N LEU A 638 -13.24 -13.02 27.32
CA LEU A 638 -12.42 -13.50 28.43
C LEU A 638 -11.57 -14.72 28.03
N ALA A 639 -12.16 -15.64 27.29
CA ALA A 639 -11.46 -16.81 26.80
C ALA A 639 -10.45 -16.49 25.70
N THR A 640 -10.76 -15.55 24.81
CA THR A 640 -9.82 -15.05 23.80
C THR A 640 -8.58 -14.45 24.47
N GLU A 641 -8.77 -13.59 25.48
CA GLU A 641 -7.65 -13.03 26.24
C GLU A 641 -6.79 -14.12 26.89
N ARG A 642 -7.41 -15.14 27.51
CA ARG A 642 -6.67 -16.22 28.19
C ARG A 642 -5.98 -17.18 27.21
N TYR A 643 -6.73 -17.77 26.28
CA TYR A 643 -6.30 -18.92 25.49
C TYR A 643 -5.74 -18.55 24.11
N VAL A 644 -6.01 -17.35 23.60
CA VAL A 644 -5.52 -16.89 22.29
C VAL A 644 -4.48 -15.79 22.45
N SER A 645 -4.73 -14.76 23.26
CA SER A 645 -3.77 -13.67 23.44
C SER A 645 -2.67 -14.00 24.46
N ASN A 646 -3.00 -14.42 25.67
CA ASN A 646 -2.02 -14.61 26.74
C ASN A 646 -1.14 -15.86 26.52
N LEU A 647 -1.72 -17.06 26.62
CA LEU A 647 -0.96 -18.31 26.73
C LEU A 647 -0.06 -18.63 25.52
N PRO A 648 -0.44 -18.35 24.25
CA PRO A 648 0.47 -18.49 23.12
C PRO A 648 1.70 -17.57 23.22
N HIS A 649 1.54 -16.32 23.68
CA HIS A 649 2.64 -15.38 23.83
C HIS A 649 3.53 -15.71 25.04
N VAL A 650 2.96 -16.28 26.11
CA VAL A 650 3.74 -16.91 27.20
C VAL A 650 4.62 -18.02 26.64
N LEU A 651 4.05 -18.94 25.84
CA LEU A 651 4.81 -20.04 25.23
C LEU A 651 5.91 -19.52 24.28
N ALA A 652 5.68 -18.37 23.65
CA ALA A 652 6.67 -17.67 22.81
C ALA A 652 7.74 -16.88 23.60
N GLY A 653 7.68 -16.90 24.94
CA GLY A 653 8.63 -16.25 25.83
C GLY A 653 8.59 -14.72 25.78
N PHE A 654 7.43 -14.13 25.51
CA PHE A 654 7.23 -12.69 25.58
C PHE A 654 6.75 -12.24 26.96
N GLN A 655 6.90 -10.95 27.24
CA GLN A 655 6.19 -10.24 28.29
C GLN A 655 5.37 -9.10 27.67
N GLY A 656 4.41 -8.54 28.40
CA GLY A 656 3.63 -7.40 27.93
C GLY A 656 2.26 -7.31 28.57
N PRO A 657 1.43 -6.33 28.17
CA PRO A 657 0.06 -6.22 28.65
C PRO A 657 -0.73 -7.50 28.38
N GLY A 658 -1.38 -8.05 29.41
CA GLY A 658 -2.22 -9.26 29.28
C GLY A 658 -1.46 -10.59 29.20
N ILE A 659 -0.12 -10.58 29.27
CA ILE A 659 0.72 -11.80 29.23
C ILE A 659 1.17 -12.16 30.64
N ASP A 660 0.98 -13.41 31.04
CA ASP A 660 1.37 -13.87 32.38
C ASP A 660 2.89 -13.82 32.58
N VAL A 661 3.31 -13.32 33.74
CA VAL A 661 4.72 -13.37 34.18
C VAL A 661 4.95 -14.70 34.89
N ILE A 662 5.56 -15.66 34.19
CA ILE A 662 5.89 -16.97 34.75
C ILE A 662 7.30 -16.94 35.36
N PRO A 663 7.47 -17.15 36.68
CA PRO A 663 8.78 -17.09 37.33
C PRO A 663 9.85 -17.96 36.65
N GLU A 664 9.48 -19.17 36.24
CA GLU A 664 10.41 -20.11 35.60
C GLU A 664 11.03 -19.61 34.28
N ILE A 665 10.32 -18.73 33.55
CA ILE A 665 10.81 -18.09 32.32
C ILE A 665 11.70 -16.89 32.67
N HIS A 666 11.22 -16.02 33.56
CA HIS A 666 11.90 -14.78 33.90
C HIS A 666 13.17 -15.00 34.74
N ASP A 667 13.16 -15.97 35.64
CA ASP A 667 14.34 -16.36 36.42
C ASP A 667 15.42 -16.93 35.49
N PHE A 668 15.03 -17.79 34.52
CA PHE A 668 15.97 -18.26 33.49
C PHE A 668 16.60 -17.11 32.70
N ALA A 669 15.80 -16.13 32.27
CA ALA A 669 16.32 -14.97 31.56
C ALA A 669 17.29 -14.17 32.44
N ASN A 670 16.90 -13.86 33.68
CA ASN A 670 17.70 -13.10 34.64
C ASN A 670 19.03 -13.79 34.97
N ASP A 671 19.00 -15.10 35.25
CA ASP A 671 20.18 -15.89 35.61
C ASP A 671 21.21 -15.96 34.48
N ASN A 672 20.78 -15.76 33.24
CA ASN A 672 21.63 -15.77 32.05
C ASN A 672 21.91 -14.37 31.49
N GLY A 673 21.39 -13.31 32.11
CA GLY A 673 21.53 -11.94 31.62
C GLY A 673 20.81 -11.67 30.29
N PHE A 674 19.74 -12.42 30.01
CA PHE A 674 18.92 -12.30 28.80
C PHE A 674 17.71 -11.39 29.01
N THR A 675 17.18 -10.88 27.90
CA THR A 675 16.00 -10.02 27.88
C THR A 675 14.75 -10.81 27.52
N VAL A 676 13.73 -10.73 28.38
CA VAL A 676 12.37 -11.13 27.98
C VAL A 676 11.78 -10.02 27.11
N THR A 677 11.59 -10.28 25.82
CA THR A 677 11.12 -9.26 24.88
C THR A 677 9.70 -8.81 25.20
N ASN A 678 9.45 -7.50 25.20
CA ASN A 678 8.09 -6.96 25.34
C ASN A 678 7.34 -7.03 24.01
N ILE A 679 6.11 -7.53 24.03
CA ILE A 679 5.17 -7.43 22.92
C ILE A 679 3.91 -6.69 23.39
N ASP A 680 3.54 -5.66 22.63
CA ASP A 680 2.32 -4.89 22.86
C ASP A 680 1.70 -4.56 21.50
N ILE A 681 1.09 -5.57 20.88
CA ILE A 681 0.40 -5.43 19.60
C ILE A 681 -0.92 -6.16 19.68
N VAL A 682 -1.87 -5.73 18.86
CA VAL A 682 -3.14 -6.45 18.69
C VAL A 682 -3.02 -7.44 17.54
N LYS A 683 -3.51 -8.65 17.78
CA LYS A 683 -3.63 -9.69 16.77
C LYS A 683 -5.07 -9.71 16.25
N HIS A 684 -5.23 -9.96 14.97
CA HIS A 684 -6.52 -9.87 14.29
C HIS A 684 -6.83 -11.19 13.59
N MET A 685 -8.12 -11.48 13.46
CA MET A 685 -8.59 -12.55 12.59
C MET A 685 -9.80 -12.15 11.77
N ASN A 686 -9.87 -12.67 10.55
CA ASN A 686 -11.03 -12.60 9.69
C ASN A 686 -11.74 -13.96 9.69
N ALA A 687 -12.93 -14.03 10.26
CA ALA A 687 -13.81 -15.19 10.15
C ALA A 687 -14.71 -15.05 8.90
N ASP A 688 -14.15 -15.42 7.75
CA ASP A 688 -14.71 -15.30 6.39
C ASP A 688 -13.93 -16.21 5.41
N GLN A 689 -14.25 -16.18 4.11
CA GLN A 689 -13.47 -16.86 3.06
C GLN A 689 -11.97 -16.51 3.18
N PRO A 690 -11.08 -17.51 3.31
CA PRO A 690 -9.68 -17.27 3.62
C PRO A 690 -8.85 -16.96 2.37
N THR A 691 -7.71 -16.27 2.55
CA THR A 691 -6.75 -16.00 1.46
C THR A 691 -6.14 -17.27 0.85
N CYS A 692 -5.95 -18.31 1.65
CA CYS A 692 -5.34 -19.56 1.22
C CYS A 692 -5.88 -20.72 2.07
N GLY A 693 -5.96 -21.91 1.46
CA GLY A 693 -6.46 -23.11 2.14
C GLY A 693 -7.81 -22.89 2.81
N TRP A 694 -7.97 -23.45 4.01
CA TRP A 694 -9.13 -23.21 4.88
C TRP A 694 -8.84 -22.23 6.03
N GLY A 695 -7.55 -22.00 6.28
CA GLY A 695 -7.02 -20.99 7.18
C GLY A 695 -5.69 -20.48 6.61
N CYS A 696 -5.46 -19.18 6.75
CA CYS A 696 -4.30 -18.53 6.16
C CYS A 696 -3.66 -17.56 7.13
N SER A 697 -2.49 -17.92 7.65
CA SER A 697 -1.70 -17.09 8.57
C SER A 697 -1.50 -15.64 8.09
N GLY A 698 -1.35 -14.74 9.06
CA GLY A 698 -1.23 -13.30 8.85
C GLY A 698 -1.61 -12.52 10.10
N ASN A 699 -1.66 -11.19 9.98
CA ASN A 699 -2.30 -10.32 10.95
C ASN A 699 -3.12 -9.25 10.19
N PRO A 700 -4.37 -9.52 9.82
CA PRO A 700 -5.19 -10.65 10.27
C PRO A 700 -4.78 -12.01 9.68
N TYR A 701 -4.96 -13.09 10.44
CA TYR A 701 -5.10 -14.41 9.81
C TYR A 701 -6.54 -14.56 9.31
N ASP A 702 -6.74 -15.31 8.23
CA ASP A 702 -8.08 -15.57 7.71
C ASP A 702 -8.49 -17.01 8.00
N ALA A 703 -9.77 -17.23 8.28
CA ALA A 703 -10.32 -18.53 8.60
C ALA A 703 -11.73 -18.67 8.04
N GLY A 704 -11.96 -19.70 7.24
CA GLY A 704 -13.31 -20.01 6.75
C GLY A 704 -14.27 -20.47 7.85
N TRP A 705 -13.79 -20.77 9.06
CA TRP A 705 -14.56 -21.41 10.15
C TRP A 705 -15.10 -20.38 11.12
N ASP A 706 -15.83 -20.84 12.13
CA ASP A 706 -16.33 -19.97 13.19
C ASP A 706 -15.24 -19.88 14.25
N PHE A 707 -14.88 -18.67 14.66
CA PHE A 707 -13.82 -18.44 15.64
C PHE A 707 -14.07 -19.22 16.94
N SER A 708 -13.02 -19.85 17.48
CA SER A 708 -13.06 -20.55 18.76
C SER A 708 -11.84 -20.20 19.63
N PRO A 709 -12.04 -19.76 20.89
CA PRO A 709 -10.92 -19.42 21.79
C PRO A 709 -9.94 -20.57 22.08
N ILE A 710 -10.38 -21.82 21.92
CA ILE A 710 -9.54 -23.02 22.06
C ILE A 710 -9.46 -23.81 20.75
N GLY A 711 -9.86 -23.20 19.63
CA GLY A 711 -9.84 -23.80 18.31
C GLY A 711 -8.42 -24.22 17.93
N HIS A 712 -8.26 -25.42 17.39
CA HIS A 712 -6.94 -25.83 16.92
C HIS A 712 -6.46 -24.91 15.80
N GLY A 713 -7.31 -24.69 14.78
CA GLY A 713 -7.01 -23.83 13.65
C GLY A 713 -6.69 -22.40 14.06
N ASP A 714 -7.53 -21.76 14.87
CA ASP A 714 -7.34 -20.36 15.29
C ASP A 714 -5.99 -20.13 15.97
N ILE A 715 -5.60 -21.00 16.91
CA ILE A 715 -4.33 -20.86 17.63
C ILE A 715 -3.15 -21.35 16.77
N HIS A 716 -3.38 -22.30 15.86
CA HIS A 716 -2.37 -22.74 14.88
C HIS A 716 -1.96 -21.60 13.96
N GLU A 717 -2.93 -20.90 13.37
CA GLU A 717 -2.68 -19.76 12.47
C GLU A 717 -2.03 -18.59 13.21
N LEU A 718 -2.45 -18.31 14.45
CA LEU A 718 -1.74 -17.37 15.32
C LEU A 718 -0.29 -17.82 15.56
N GLY A 719 -0.08 -19.11 15.80
CA GLY A 719 1.20 -19.74 16.08
C GLY A 719 2.23 -19.56 14.95
N HIS A 720 1.80 -19.48 13.69
CA HIS A 720 2.68 -19.13 12.58
C HIS A 720 3.35 -17.75 12.75
N GLY A 721 2.69 -16.81 13.45
CA GLY A 721 3.26 -15.51 13.79
C GLY A 721 4.22 -15.54 14.99
N LEU A 722 4.35 -16.67 15.69
CA LEU A 722 5.13 -16.82 16.91
C LEU A 722 6.32 -17.78 16.74
N GLU A 723 6.18 -18.79 15.89
CA GLU A 723 7.18 -19.85 15.70
C GLU A 723 8.52 -19.34 15.14
N ARG A 724 9.56 -20.17 15.32
CA ARG A 724 10.91 -19.91 14.80
C ARG A 724 11.40 -21.07 13.95
N SER A 725 11.96 -20.75 12.79
CA SER A 725 12.47 -21.75 11.85
C SER A 725 13.61 -22.60 12.41
N ARG A 726 14.38 -22.05 13.36
CA ARG A 726 15.45 -22.76 14.09
C ARG A 726 14.93 -23.84 15.02
N PHE A 727 13.63 -23.91 15.30
CA PHE A 727 13.05 -24.93 16.18
C PHE A 727 12.78 -26.24 15.46
N ARG A 728 13.01 -26.27 14.15
CA ARG A 728 12.79 -27.44 13.30
C ARG A 728 14.13 -28.09 13.01
N PHE A 729 14.27 -29.38 13.33
CA PHE A 729 15.42 -30.15 12.84
C PHE A 729 15.41 -30.17 11.31
N GLU A 730 16.57 -30.43 10.70
CA GLU A 730 16.68 -30.47 9.25
C GLU A 730 15.70 -31.47 8.64
N GLY A 731 14.99 -31.04 7.58
CA GLY A 731 13.94 -31.83 6.93
C GLY A 731 12.54 -31.74 7.56
N TRP A 732 12.37 -31.08 8.71
CA TRP A 732 11.05 -30.91 9.33
C TRP A 732 10.25 -29.77 8.68
N PRO A 733 8.92 -29.95 8.45
CA PRO A 733 8.04 -28.95 7.87
C PRO A 733 7.67 -27.90 8.91
N THR A 734 7.23 -26.73 8.43
CA THR A 734 6.80 -25.59 9.24
C THR A 734 5.82 -25.97 10.37
N HIS A 735 4.78 -26.75 10.06
CA HIS A 735 3.75 -27.13 11.03
C HIS A 735 4.23 -27.96 12.23
N ALA A 736 5.46 -28.47 12.23
CA ALA A 736 6.03 -29.17 13.39
C ALA A 736 6.27 -28.24 14.59
N SER A 737 6.38 -26.93 14.38
CA SER A 737 6.66 -25.94 15.43
C SER A 737 5.50 -25.00 15.78
N THR A 738 4.38 -25.04 15.06
CA THR A 738 3.19 -24.23 15.37
C THR A 738 2.19 -24.90 16.31
N ASN A 739 2.01 -26.21 16.19
CA ASN A 739 1.03 -26.95 17.00
C ASN A 739 1.20 -26.83 18.53
N PRO A 740 2.42 -26.70 19.10
CA PRO A 740 2.60 -26.52 20.53
C PRO A 740 1.83 -25.34 21.13
N TYR A 741 1.63 -24.23 20.41
CA TYR A 741 0.87 -23.08 20.93
C TYR A 741 -0.60 -23.44 21.17
N SER A 742 -1.21 -24.22 20.26
CA SER A 742 -2.57 -24.73 20.41
C SER A 742 -2.65 -25.72 21.58
N TYR A 743 -1.69 -26.64 21.67
CA TYR A 743 -1.69 -27.66 22.72
C TYR A 743 -1.49 -27.08 24.12
N HIS A 744 -0.61 -26.10 24.27
CA HIS A 744 -0.38 -25.39 25.52
C HIS A 744 -1.68 -24.72 26.00
N SER A 745 -2.32 -23.94 25.13
CA SER A 745 -3.56 -23.24 25.45
C SER A 745 -4.70 -24.19 25.81
N LYS A 746 -4.83 -25.30 25.08
CA LYS A 746 -5.80 -26.36 25.37
C LYS A 746 -5.49 -27.10 26.67
N SER A 747 -4.22 -27.36 26.97
CA SER A 747 -3.81 -28.00 28.23
C SER A 747 -4.16 -27.12 29.42
N HIS A 748 -3.93 -25.81 29.31
CA HIS A 748 -4.36 -24.85 30.32
C HIS A 748 -5.88 -24.73 30.42
N TYR A 749 -6.63 -24.81 29.31
CA TYR A 749 -8.09 -24.87 29.37
C TYR A 749 -8.58 -26.06 30.21
N TYR A 750 -7.97 -27.24 30.05
CA TYR A 750 -8.27 -28.39 30.90
C TYR A 750 -7.90 -28.15 32.36
N GLN A 751 -6.75 -27.53 32.64
CA GLN A 751 -6.34 -27.20 34.01
C GLN A 751 -7.27 -26.17 34.68
N ASP A 752 -7.68 -25.14 33.93
CA ASP A 752 -8.49 -24.03 34.41
C ASP A 752 -9.95 -24.48 34.66
N THR A 753 -10.47 -25.43 33.86
CA THR A 753 -11.91 -25.75 33.83
C THR A 753 -12.27 -27.21 34.12
N GLY A 754 -11.32 -28.14 33.97
CA GLY A 754 -11.57 -29.59 34.00
C GLY A 754 -12.22 -30.16 32.72
N ASN A 755 -12.52 -29.32 31.73
CA ASN A 755 -13.14 -29.75 30.47
C ASN A 755 -12.09 -30.34 29.51
N GLU A 756 -12.51 -31.33 28.71
CA GLU A 756 -11.62 -32.03 27.77
C GLU A 756 -10.91 -31.06 26.80
N PRO A 757 -9.57 -31.15 26.67
CA PRO A 757 -8.79 -30.17 25.91
C PRO A 757 -8.81 -30.41 24.39
N ASN A 758 -9.23 -31.60 23.93
CA ASN A 758 -9.35 -31.96 22.51
C ASN A 758 -8.07 -31.65 21.68
N CYS A 759 -6.90 -32.02 22.20
CA CYS A 759 -5.64 -31.98 21.46
C CYS A 759 -5.63 -33.02 20.32
N GLN A 760 -4.86 -32.77 19.26
CA GLN A 760 -4.65 -33.76 18.20
C GLN A 760 -3.88 -34.95 18.76
N SER A 761 -4.15 -36.14 18.23
CA SER A 761 -3.45 -37.38 18.63
C SER A 761 -2.03 -37.39 18.09
N LEU A 762 -1.06 -37.75 18.93
CA LEU A 762 0.36 -37.87 18.60
C LEU A 762 0.84 -39.34 18.60
N PRO A 763 1.80 -39.72 17.75
CA PRO A 763 2.19 -41.12 17.51
C PRO A 763 3.19 -41.68 18.54
N PHE A 764 2.93 -41.54 19.85
CA PHE A 764 3.89 -41.95 20.89
C PHE A 764 4.26 -43.44 20.85
N LYS A 765 3.28 -44.33 20.63
CA LYS A 765 3.55 -45.77 20.58
C LYS A 765 4.46 -46.14 19.40
N GLU A 766 4.23 -45.55 18.24
CA GLU A 766 5.05 -45.77 17.04
C GLU A 766 6.50 -45.34 17.28
N LEU A 767 6.69 -44.13 17.81
CA LEU A 767 8.01 -43.62 18.17
C LEU A 767 8.73 -44.52 19.19
N PHE A 768 8.01 -45.02 20.20
CA PHE A 768 8.54 -45.96 21.17
C PHE A 768 8.96 -47.30 20.53
N ASP A 769 8.09 -47.90 19.73
CA ASP A 769 8.34 -49.18 19.08
C ASP A 769 9.60 -49.09 18.18
N ALA A 770 9.74 -47.99 17.43
CA ALA A 770 10.92 -47.73 16.60
C ALA A 770 12.21 -47.59 17.42
N LEU A 771 12.17 -46.85 18.52
CA LEU A 771 13.31 -46.70 19.42
C LEU A 771 13.75 -48.02 20.06
N GLN A 772 12.80 -48.90 20.39
CA GLN A 772 13.12 -50.24 20.88
C GLN A 772 13.71 -51.12 19.77
N ALA A 773 13.13 -51.08 18.57
CA ALA A 773 13.64 -51.83 17.42
C ALA A 773 15.07 -51.40 17.04
N ALA A 774 15.38 -50.11 17.18
CA ALA A 774 16.71 -49.54 16.94
C ALA A 774 17.79 -50.22 17.80
N GLN A 775 17.48 -50.61 19.04
CA GLN A 775 18.46 -51.24 19.95
C GLN A 775 18.94 -52.62 19.47
N SER A 776 18.20 -53.28 18.58
CA SER A 776 18.61 -54.54 17.96
C SER A 776 19.45 -54.37 16.69
N GLN A 777 19.62 -53.14 16.20
CA GLN A 777 20.36 -52.84 14.98
C GLN A 777 21.85 -52.62 15.26
N ALA A 778 22.68 -52.83 14.23
CA ALA A 778 24.13 -52.59 14.31
C ALA A 778 24.45 -51.10 14.49
N ASP A 779 23.65 -50.22 13.89
CA ASP A 779 23.71 -48.77 14.05
C ASP A 779 22.31 -48.24 14.41
N PRO A 780 21.99 -48.14 15.71
CA PRO A 780 20.69 -47.66 16.18
C PRO A 780 20.37 -46.24 15.70
N THR A 781 21.38 -45.37 15.57
CA THR A 781 21.23 -43.98 15.13
C THR A 781 20.83 -43.94 13.66
N GLN A 782 21.55 -44.68 12.80
CA GLN A 782 21.22 -44.73 11.38
C GLN A 782 19.84 -45.34 11.14
N TYR A 783 19.46 -46.36 11.91
CA TYR A 783 18.10 -46.93 11.83
C TYR A 783 17.01 -45.87 12.09
N MET A 784 17.21 -45.01 13.09
CA MET A 784 16.28 -43.92 13.41
C MET A 784 16.27 -42.81 12.35
N ILE A 785 17.42 -42.49 11.75
CA ILE A 785 17.50 -41.59 10.59
C ILE A 785 16.66 -42.16 9.42
N ASP A 786 16.82 -43.46 9.15
CA ASP A 786 16.13 -44.15 8.06
C ASP A 786 14.61 -44.27 8.28
N GLN A 787 14.11 -44.11 9.52
CA GLN A 787 12.66 -44.04 9.77
C GLN A 787 12.02 -42.77 9.19
N GLY A 788 12.80 -41.68 9.04
CA GLY A 788 12.30 -40.45 8.42
C GLY A 788 11.16 -39.77 9.20
N PHE A 789 11.20 -39.78 10.53
CA PHE A 789 10.22 -39.14 11.42
C PHE A 789 10.30 -37.61 11.39
N THR A 790 9.98 -37.02 10.23
CA THR A 790 10.11 -35.58 9.99
C THR A 790 8.77 -34.85 9.86
N ASP A 791 7.64 -35.52 9.70
CA ASP A 791 6.35 -34.81 9.61
C ASP A 791 5.95 -34.11 10.92
N TRP A 792 4.89 -33.29 10.83
CA TRP A 792 4.46 -32.42 11.91
C TRP A 792 4.12 -33.18 13.21
N SER A 793 3.57 -34.39 13.12
CA SER A 793 3.06 -35.14 14.27
C SER A 793 4.20 -35.81 15.03
N HIS A 794 5.17 -36.37 14.31
CA HIS A 794 6.41 -36.86 14.90
C HIS A 794 7.20 -35.74 15.54
N GLY A 795 7.34 -34.60 14.85
CA GLY A 795 8.11 -33.48 15.36
C GLY A 795 7.52 -32.91 16.65
N ALA A 796 6.20 -32.71 16.69
CA ALA A 796 5.50 -32.28 17.90
C ALA A 796 5.65 -33.30 19.04
N ALA A 797 5.48 -34.60 18.77
CA ALA A 797 5.61 -35.66 19.77
C ALA A 797 7.03 -35.72 20.37
N ILE A 798 8.06 -35.54 19.55
CA ILE A 798 9.47 -35.53 19.98
C ILE A 798 9.76 -34.33 20.90
N TYR A 799 9.24 -33.14 20.58
CA TYR A 799 9.33 -31.99 21.51
C TYR A 799 8.60 -32.27 22.83
N ILE A 800 7.39 -32.83 22.78
CA ILE A 800 6.65 -33.21 23.99
C ILE A 800 7.43 -34.24 24.82
N GLN A 801 8.12 -35.20 24.20
CA GLN A 801 9.02 -36.11 24.92
C GLN A 801 10.18 -35.37 25.61
N MET A 802 10.78 -34.35 24.97
CA MET A 802 11.81 -33.52 25.61
C MET A 802 11.25 -32.74 26.81
N MET A 803 10.02 -32.21 26.69
CA MET A 803 9.34 -31.50 27.78
C MET A 803 9.05 -32.43 28.97
N MET A 804 8.47 -33.61 28.71
CA MET A 804 8.23 -34.64 29.74
C MET A 804 9.53 -35.07 30.42
N ALA A 805 10.58 -35.30 29.64
CA ALA A 805 11.87 -35.77 30.15
C ALA A 805 12.61 -34.71 30.97
N SER A 806 12.48 -33.44 30.61
CA SER A 806 13.04 -32.30 31.35
C SER A 806 12.28 -32.07 32.66
N GLN A 807 10.95 -32.18 32.64
CA GLN A 807 10.12 -32.09 33.85
C GLN A 807 10.42 -33.23 34.84
N ALA A 808 10.45 -34.47 34.35
CA ALA A 808 10.67 -35.65 35.19
C ALA A 808 12.07 -35.69 35.83
N GLN A 809 13.07 -35.04 35.22
CA GLN A 809 14.41 -34.86 35.81
C GLN A 809 14.51 -33.65 36.74
N GLY A 810 13.41 -32.90 36.92
CA GLY A 810 13.33 -31.76 37.83
C GLY A 810 14.10 -30.52 37.35
N VAL A 811 14.51 -30.48 36.07
CA VAL A 811 15.16 -29.29 35.48
C VAL A 811 14.16 -28.25 34.97
N LEU A 812 12.93 -28.71 34.67
CA LEU A 812 11.76 -27.86 34.46
C LEU A 812 10.69 -28.18 35.50
N GLN A 813 10.02 -27.17 36.05
CA GLN A 813 8.86 -27.38 36.91
C GLN A 813 7.63 -27.68 36.06
N ASP A 814 7.46 -26.94 34.97
CA ASP A 814 6.50 -27.21 33.92
C ASP A 814 7.25 -27.46 32.60
N GLY A 815 7.09 -28.65 32.03
CA GLY A 815 7.76 -29.02 30.78
C GLY A 815 7.45 -28.07 29.62
N TRP A 816 6.29 -27.38 29.62
CA TRP A 816 5.96 -26.38 28.60
C TRP A 816 6.97 -25.22 28.56
N MET A 817 7.65 -24.94 29.67
CA MET A 817 8.62 -23.84 29.80
C MET A 817 9.91 -24.06 29.00
N LEU A 818 10.09 -25.23 28.37
CA LEU A 818 11.17 -25.48 27.42
C LEU A 818 11.13 -24.47 26.24
N LEU A 819 9.96 -24.27 25.63
CA LEU A 819 9.84 -23.43 24.43
C LEU A 819 10.02 -21.93 24.71
N PRO A 820 9.46 -21.33 25.76
CA PRO A 820 9.73 -19.94 26.12
C PRO A 820 11.22 -19.66 26.31
N ARG A 821 11.93 -20.55 27.01
CA ARG A 821 13.39 -20.42 27.21
C ARG A 821 14.14 -20.54 25.88
N LEU A 822 13.73 -21.45 25.01
CA LEU A 822 14.31 -21.61 23.68
C LEU A 822 14.08 -20.38 22.80
N HIS A 823 12.91 -19.73 22.89
CA HIS A 823 12.61 -18.47 22.22
C HIS A 823 13.49 -17.32 22.69
N ILE A 824 13.72 -17.22 24.00
CA ILE A 824 14.62 -16.20 24.57
C ILE A 824 16.03 -16.41 24.02
N VAL A 825 16.56 -17.65 24.08
CA VAL A 825 17.89 -17.96 23.52
C VAL A 825 17.97 -17.70 22.02
N GLU A 826 16.92 -17.98 21.26
CA GLU A 826 16.87 -17.72 19.82
C GLU A 826 16.96 -16.22 19.48
N ARG A 827 16.21 -15.39 20.21
CA ARG A 827 16.24 -13.93 20.02
C ARG A 827 17.59 -13.35 20.42
N GLU A 828 18.12 -13.74 21.57
CA GLU A 828 19.43 -13.30 22.04
C GLU A 828 20.55 -13.76 21.10
N PHE A 829 20.46 -14.98 20.57
CA PHE A 829 21.38 -15.47 19.54
C PHE A 829 21.30 -14.62 18.28
N GLY A 830 20.10 -14.32 17.78
CA GLY A 830 19.90 -13.46 16.61
C GLY A 830 20.47 -12.06 16.81
N SER A 831 20.24 -11.44 17.97
CA SER A 831 20.82 -10.15 18.33
C SER A 831 22.34 -10.19 18.40
N ALA A 832 22.92 -11.28 18.92
CA ALA A 832 24.36 -11.43 19.03
C ALA A 832 25.09 -11.55 17.68
N LEU A 833 24.38 -11.85 16.58
CA LEU A 833 24.98 -11.98 15.24
C LEU A 833 25.24 -10.63 14.53
N SER A 834 24.92 -9.49 15.16
CA SER A 834 25.04 -8.16 14.52
C SER A 834 26.47 -7.82 14.09
N ASP A 835 27.45 -8.14 14.93
CA ASP A 835 28.85 -7.83 14.75
C ASP A 835 29.73 -8.66 15.69
N GLU A 836 31.05 -8.70 15.43
CA GLU A 836 32.01 -9.53 16.18
C GLU A 836 32.08 -9.14 17.67
N THR A 837 31.93 -7.85 18.00
CA THR A 837 32.02 -7.36 19.39
C THR A 837 30.83 -7.85 20.20
N THR A 838 29.64 -7.70 19.63
CA THR A 838 28.38 -8.18 20.23
C THR A 838 28.39 -9.71 20.34
N TRP A 839 28.88 -10.42 19.32
CA TRP A 839 29.02 -11.87 19.37
C TRP A 839 29.96 -12.33 20.48
N ASP A 840 31.18 -11.78 20.54
CA ASP A 840 32.18 -12.17 21.53
C ASP A 840 31.73 -11.89 22.97
N ALA A 841 30.98 -10.82 23.18
CA ALA A 841 30.40 -10.50 24.49
C ALA A 841 29.35 -11.52 24.94
N ASN A 842 28.56 -12.09 24.01
CA ASN A 842 27.36 -12.87 24.35
C ASN A 842 27.51 -14.38 24.15
N LYS A 843 28.41 -14.84 23.27
CA LYS A 843 28.51 -16.26 22.86
C LYS A 843 28.67 -17.24 24.02
N THR A 844 29.35 -16.84 25.10
CA THR A 844 29.52 -17.70 26.29
C THR A 844 28.21 -17.88 27.04
N ALA A 845 27.46 -16.79 27.27
CA ALA A 845 26.16 -16.86 27.93
C ALA A 845 25.16 -17.70 27.12
N LEU A 846 25.20 -17.59 25.79
CA LEU A 846 24.38 -18.36 24.86
C LEU A 846 24.75 -19.85 24.75
N GLY A 847 25.93 -20.26 25.24
CA GLY A 847 26.42 -21.64 25.15
C GLY A 847 27.24 -21.97 23.89
N PHE A 848 27.73 -20.96 23.16
CA PHE A 848 28.47 -21.06 21.90
C PHE A 848 29.93 -20.57 22.01
N SER A 849 30.56 -20.73 23.18
CA SER A 849 31.90 -20.17 23.49
C SER A 849 33.01 -20.52 22.48
N THR A 850 32.89 -21.66 21.79
CA THR A 850 33.88 -22.16 20.82
C THR A 850 33.59 -21.77 19.37
N TYR A 851 32.49 -21.06 19.12
CA TYR A 851 32.09 -20.62 17.79
C TYR A 851 32.53 -19.17 17.52
N SER A 852 33.10 -18.93 16.35
CA SER A 852 33.26 -17.59 15.77
C SER A 852 31.93 -17.07 15.22
N LEU A 853 31.85 -15.76 14.94
CA LEU A 853 30.65 -15.16 14.34
C LEU A 853 30.33 -15.78 12.97
N ALA A 854 31.35 -16.07 12.16
CA ALA A 854 31.17 -16.70 10.85
C ALA A 854 30.60 -18.13 10.96
N GLU A 855 31.09 -18.93 11.91
CA GLU A 855 30.54 -20.26 12.19
C GLU A 855 29.11 -20.17 12.74
N ALA A 856 28.81 -19.20 13.61
CA ALA A 856 27.47 -19.00 14.16
C ALA A 856 26.44 -18.58 13.10
N ASN A 857 26.85 -17.74 12.14
CA ASN A 857 26.01 -17.36 11.00
C ASN A 857 25.72 -18.54 10.05
N SER A 858 26.63 -19.52 9.97
CA SER A 858 26.52 -20.67 9.06
C SER A 858 26.09 -21.96 9.73
N ILE A 859 25.75 -21.93 11.02
CA ILE A 859 25.37 -23.11 11.79
C ILE A 859 24.06 -23.71 11.24
N ASN A 860 24.05 -25.03 11.04
CA ASN A 860 22.85 -25.76 10.66
C ASN A 860 21.89 -25.90 11.87
N LYS A 861 20.62 -26.26 11.60
CA LYS A 861 19.60 -26.28 12.66
C LYS A 861 19.84 -27.38 13.68
N ASN A 862 20.34 -28.55 13.27
CA ASN A 862 20.57 -29.67 14.19
C ASN A 862 21.66 -29.32 15.23
N ASP A 863 22.76 -28.73 14.79
CA ASP A 863 23.85 -28.29 15.68
C ASP A 863 23.39 -27.18 16.61
N TRP A 864 22.65 -26.19 16.08
CA TRP A 864 22.11 -25.10 16.87
C TRP A 864 21.14 -25.64 17.94
N LEU A 865 20.21 -26.51 17.56
CA LEU A 865 19.25 -27.12 18.49
C LEU A 865 19.93 -27.96 19.55
N ASN A 866 20.95 -28.74 19.20
CA ASN A 866 21.68 -29.53 20.19
C ASN A 866 22.31 -28.66 21.28
N ILE A 867 22.95 -27.55 20.89
CA ILE A 867 23.56 -26.61 21.84
C ILE A 867 22.47 -25.83 22.61
N ALA A 868 21.49 -25.27 21.92
CA ALA A 868 20.44 -24.45 22.52
C ALA A 868 19.53 -25.25 23.46
N LEU A 869 19.11 -26.46 23.08
CA LEU A 869 18.36 -27.36 23.95
C LEU A 869 19.18 -27.76 25.18
N SER A 870 20.49 -27.98 25.01
CA SER A 870 21.37 -28.25 26.16
C SER A 870 21.45 -27.05 27.10
N LYS A 871 21.50 -25.83 26.54
CA LYS A 871 21.52 -24.58 27.30
C LYS A 871 20.24 -24.36 28.10
N VAL A 872 19.06 -24.53 27.49
CA VAL A 872 17.77 -24.20 28.15
C VAL A 872 17.31 -25.26 29.15
N THR A 873 17.74 -26.51 28.97
CA THR A 873 17.44 -27.61 29.92
C THR A 873 18.50 -27.77 31.00
N GLY A 874 19.74 -27.29 30.76
CA GLY A 874 20.87 -27.57 31.64
C GLY A 874 21.34 -29.03 31.58
N LEU A 875 20.92 -29.78 30.56
CA LEU A 875 21.27 -31.18 30.34
C LEU A 875 22.01 -31.34 29.01
N ALA A 876 23.05 -32.17 28.93
CA ALA A 876 23.72 -32.46 27.67
C ALA A 876 22.81 -33.30 26.76
N MET A 877 22.36 -32.72 25.65
CA MET A 877 21.39 -33.31 24.72
C MET A 877 22.01 -34.25 23.67
N ASP A 878 23.34 -34.30 23.55
CA ASP A 878 24.04 -35.01 22.47
C ASP A 878 23.53 -36.45 22.29
N SER A 879 23.54 -37.23 23.37
CA SER A 879 23.16 -38.65 23.33
C SER A 879 21.65 -38.86 23.20
N TYR A 880 20.85 -37.89 23.65
CA TYR A 880 19.40 -37.94 23.59
C TYR A 880 18.90 -37.62 22.18
N LEU A 881 19.44 -36.58 21.53
CA LEU A 881 19.10 -36.26 20.14
C LEU A 881 19.66 -37.29 19.16
N THR A 882 20.84 -37.84 19.43
CA THR A 882 21.40 -38.97 18.66
C THR A 882 20.46 -40.19 18.70
N MET A 883 19.89 -40.50 19.87
CA MET A 883 18.89 -41.58 20.00
C MET A 883 17.65 -41.35 19.12
N TRP A 884 17.25 -40.09 18.92
CA TRP A 884 16.14 -39.72 18.04
C TRP A 884 16.51 -39.62 16.56
N GLY A 885 17.75 -39.92 16.17
CA GLY A 885 18.20 -39.81 14.79
C GLY A 885 18.65 -38.40 14.38
N PHE A 886 18.96 -37.52 15.34
CA PHE A 886 19.46 -36.16 15.08
C PHE A 886 20.88 -35.98 15.64
N PRO A 887 21.89 -36.69 15.10
CA PRO A 887 23.25 -36.58 15.61
C PRO A 887 23.84 -35.18 15.33
N PRO A 888 24.37 -34.48 16.35
CA PRO A 888 25.09 -33.23 16.14
C PRO A 888 26.46 -33.47 15.50
N SER A 889 27.02 -32.45 14.86
CA SER A 889 28.38 -32.46 14.35
C SER A 889 29.41 -32.57 15.48
N THR A 890 30.62 -33.02 15.16
CA THR A 890 31.73 -33.11 16.14
C THR A 890 32.00 -31.78 16.85
N LYS A 891 31.85 -30.65 16.15
CA LYS A 891 32.05 -29.32 16.74
C LYS A 891 30.96 -29.01 17.77
N ALA A 892 29.70 -29.29 17.44
CA ALA A 892 28.58 -29.09 18.38
C ALA A 892 28.70 -30.02 19.60
N GLN A 893 29.12 -31.27 19.43
CA GLN A 893 29.41 -32.20 20.54
C GLN A 893 30.51 -31.67 21.47
N GLN A 894 31.59 -31.13 20.89
CA GLN A 894 32.67 -30.51 21.68
C GLN A 894 32.18 -29.28 22.43
N GLN A 895 31.30 -28.48 21.82
CA GLN A 895 30.68 -27.33 22.48
C GLN A 895 29.81 -27.76 23.66
N VAL A 896 28.93 -28.75 23.50
CA VAL A 896 28.08 -29.25 24.60
C VAL A 896 28.92 -29.87 25.71
N THR A 897 29.96 -30.63 25.35
CA THR A 897 30.93 -31.15 26.33
C THR A 897 31.58 -30.03 27.13
N ALA A 898 31.92 -28.91 26.49
CA ALA A 898 32.52 -27.75 27.15
C ALA A 898 31.56 -27.03 28.13
N LEU A 899 30.24 -27.25 28.03
CA LEU A 899 29.26 -26.71 28.98
C LEU A 899 29.28 -27.47 30.33
N GLY A 900 29.84 -28.68 30.38
CA GLY A 900 29.98 -29.44 31.63
C GLY A 900 28.65 -29.89 32.25
N LEU A 901 27.63 -30.12 31.42
CA LEU A 901 26.27 -30.44 31.86
C LEU A 901 26.10 -31.95 32.14
N PRO A 902 25.23 -32.35 33.09
CA PRO A 902 24.83 -33.75 33.24
C PRO A 902 24.09 -34.25 32.00
N ALA A 903 24.24 -35.52 31.65
CA ALA A 903 23.61 -36.08 30.46
C ALA A 903 22.08 -36.18 30.61
N MET A 904 21.36 -35.86 29.54
CA MET A 904 19.91 -36.11 29.44
C MET A 904 19.64 -37.63 29.42
N ASN A 905 18.78 -38.11 30.32
CA ASN A 905 18.42 -39.54 30.37
C ASN A 905 17.73 -40.01 29.08
N LYS A 906 18.20 -41.15 28.54
CA LYS A 906 17.58 -41.84 27.40
C LYS A 906 16.36 -42.65 27.84
N THR A 907 15.32 -41.93 28.24
CA THR A 907 14.06 -42.49 28.76
C THR A 907 12.90 -42.02 27.89
N PHE A 908 11.96 -42.91 27.62
CA PHE A 908 10.71 -42.60 26.94
C PHE A 908 9.58 -42.40 27.97
N TYR A 909 8.65 -41.49 27.71
CA TYR A 909 7.49 -41.24 28.57
C TYR A 909 6.21 -41.68 27.85
N ALA A 910 5.59 -42.76 28.30
CA ALA A 910 4.44 -43.34 27.62
C ALA A 910 3.17 -42.49 27.82
N SER A 911 2.55 -42.09 26.72
CA SER A 911 1.26 -41.39 26.72
C SER A 911 0.38 -41.95 25.62
N GLU A 912 -0.91 -42.12 25.91
CA GLU A 912 -1.91 -42.20 24.85
C GLU A 912 -1.90 -40.91 24.02
N GLY A 913 -2.35 -41.00 22.77
CA GLY A 913 -2.10 -40.00 21.75
C GLY A 913 -2.57 -38.58 22.11
N THR A 914 -3.62 -38.42 22.89
CA THR A 914 -4.17 -37.12 23.32
C THR A 914 -3.90 -36.79 24.80
N GLU A 915 -3.46 -37.76 25.59
CA GLU A 915 -3.38 -37.63 27.05
C GLU A 915 -2.21 -36.75 27.52
N PHE A 916 -1.24 -36.45 26.65
CA PHE A 916 -0.17 -35.49 26.95
C PHE A 916 -0.72 -34.10 27.29
N CYS A 917 -1.87 -33.76 26.70
CA CYS A 917 -2.54 -32.47 26.85
C CYS A 917 -3.27 -32.32 28.21
N LYS A 918 -3.33 -33.39 29.02
CA LYS A 918 -3.86 -33.36 30.39
C LYS A 918 -2.74 -33.26 31.45
N GLY A 919 -1.48 -33.25 31.02
CA GLY A 919 -0.31 -33.15 31.90
C GLY A 919 0.83 -34.08 31.49
N PHE A 920 2.05 -33.74 31.93
CA PHE A 920 3.29 -34.42 31.54
C PHE A 920 3.80 -35.49 32.51
N ASP A 921 3.12 -35.70 33.64
CA ASP A 921 3.43 -36.79 34.56
C ASP A 921 3.00 -38.13 33.95
N LYS A 922 3.91 -38.74 33.19
CA LYS A 922 3.68 -39.96 32.41
C LYS A 922 4.62 -41.10 32.84
N PRO A 923 4.21 -42.37 32.68
CA PRO A 923 5.07 -43.51 33.00
C PRO A 923 6.38 -43.49 32.20
N ALA A 924 7.50 -43.47 32.90
CA ALA A 924 8.82 -43.61 32.31
C ALA A 924 9.10 -45.07 31.90
N VAL A 925 9.66 -45.26 30.71
CA VAL A 925 10.00 -46.56 30.12
C VAL A 925 11.44 -46.52 29.61
N ALA A 926 12.18 -47.60 29.88
CA ALA A 926 13.54 -47.75 29.38
C ALA A 926 13.57 -48.07 27.89
N ILE A 927 14.53 -47.49 27.16
CA ILE A 927 14.84 -47.82 25.77
C ILE A 927 16.01 -48.80 25.79
N ASP A 928 15.70 -50.09 25.90
CA ASP A 928 16.66 -51.18 26.13
C ASP A 928 16.54 -52.35 25.15
N GLY A 929 15.60 -52.26 24.18
CA GLY A 929 15.30 -53.28 23.19
C GLY A 929 14.40 -54.42 23.69
N THR A 930 13.94 -54.38 24.95
CA THR A 930 13.16 -55.44 25.59
C THR A 930 11.91 -54.96 26.34
N SER A 931 11.92 -53.72 26.82
CA SER A 931 10.80 -53.11 27.52
C SER A 931 9.58 -52.95 26.59
N THR A 932 8.40 -53.31 27.06
CA THR A 932 7.15 -53.28 26.29
C THR A 932 6.38 -51.97 26.51
N TRP A 933 5.51 -51.61 25.55
CA TRP A 933 4.59 -50.49 25.72
C TRP A 933 3.70 -50.69 26.97
N PRO A 934 3.63 -49.71 27.89
CA PRO A 934 3.03 -49.92 29.21
C PRO A 934 1.56 -49.49 29.34
N LEU A 935 0.92 -48.97 28.27
CA LEU A 935 -0.46 -48.48 28.27
C LEU A 935 -1.41 -49.38 27.48
#